data_AF-A0AA39KY30-F1
#
_entry.id   AF-A0AA39KY30-F1
#
_cell.length_a   1.000
_cell.length_b   1.000
_cell.length_c   1.000
_cell.angle_alpha   90.00
_cell.angle_beta   90.00
_cell.angle_gamma   90.00
#
_symmetry.space_group_name_H-M   'P 1'
#
loop_
_entity.id
_entity.type
_entity.pdbx_description
1 polymer ?
#
loop_
_entity_poly.entity_id
_entity_poly.type
_entity_poly.pdbx_seq_one_letter_code
_entity_poly.pdbx_strand_id
1 'polypeptide(L)'
;MSGFAAAGLGALGAIKSKASEKLSGFRINKSSNIGYDEFEMPKDGNDSKENMGFEDERGYDGRASFDSLPEPERPPLRHIDTYCMPECSCLSKRYTIAVLACLGFIISFGMRCNMGMAKLIMKNDTDDGGALKFNWTIGTESALDSSFFWGYLITQVPGGFFASLYPANKIFGIAIATSSFLNLLVPGALKVDPIVDMCVQVCKGLAEGVTYPACHGIWKYWAPPFERSRLATLAFCGSYAAVVIGMPLSGCLSHWFGWTASFYFYGVCGLIWYGFWLWLAFERPSKHPCISSRELRYIEDSLGQSQNNMPIPTFATTPWRKFLTSMPVYAIIVANFCRSWNFYLLVLFQARFMHESFDMPMVETGVIGSLPHLLMTTIVPCGGLLADHLRKRGIMSTTNVRKLFNCGGFGMEALFFLVVANATTHRNGTAATVALAIGVACSGFAISGFNVNHLDIAPRYASILMGMSNGIGTIAGLLVPFFVDNITKNKDAHSWRNVFIIAACVHFFGVTFYAVFCSGELQPWADPSAEEQKSWNPLDDLGQTKPPIPPPPNTMQSEFIRQPSLDPNAGWNDNDQLRNTSGYSQPVINYGSTETNANPFHSTNPFATDIRQTAVQPPATDDYSHDVMQQQQQQHEDTRHTFDVISQTPGVPEMAVSVVKSLLFIFFFVFHQILDVKAQNKTLKDLFNSTSCAKPPYTCPHPQIEFYLYTRTTQKNPVLLDVRNFQSLDYSTFNPLHQTKIIIHGFGGGRNLAPSTDLRNAYFKRGDYNIIIVDYGSLVREPCLSQMQWGPDFCSRCIAQLVRYLKSHPRGISVKRIHVLGYSVGAHIAGLIANHLPDDKLGRITGLDPTIFFYMNGNRSRDLDETDAHFVDVIHTGAGILGQWGPNGHADFYVNGGSSQPGCATTSILQTLSCDHTKVTPYYIESITTKVGFWAAPCANLFSYLTGWCSPKNEEWLLMGEDTPHTARGIYYLSTNARKPYARGLPGKNQTLKNPKQLPYRQY
;
A
#
# COMPACT_ATOMS: atom_id res chain seq x y z
N MET A 1 21.35 30.03 -18.76
CA MET A 1 20.73 30.13 -17.42
C MET A 1 21.83 30.30 -16.36
N SER A 2 22.26 31.53 -16.05
CA SER A 2 23.37 31.79 -15.13
C SER A 2 22.96 32.37 -13.77
N GLY A 3 21.78 33.00 -13.64
CA GLY A 3 21.36 33.66 -12.41
C GLY A 3 20.98 32.74 -11.24
N PHE A 4 20.44 31.55 -11.50
CA PHE A 4 19.88 30.68 -10.44
C PHE A 4 20.95 30.00 -9.56
N ALA A 5 22.17 29.79 -10.06
CA ALA A 5 23.26 29.21 -9.27
C ALA A 5 23.74 30.15 -8.14
N ALA A 6 23.68 31.46 -8.36
CA ALA A 6 24.11 32.46 -7.36
C ALA A 6 23.16 32.53 -6.15
N ALA A 7 21.85 32.39 -6.37
CA ALA A 7 20.84 32.47 -5.31
C ALA A 7 20.96 31.35 -4.28
N GLY A 8 21.24 30.11 -4.70
CA GLY A 8 21.39 28.96 -3.80
C GLY A 8 22.59 29.07 -2.85
N LEU A 9 23.71 29.62 -3.33
CA LEU A 9 24.92 29.80 -2.51
C LEU A 9 24.77 30.93 -1.48
N GLY A 10 24.02 31.99 -1.79
CA GLY A 10 23.73 33.07 -0.85
C GLY A 10 22.93 32.61 0.39
N ALA A 11 21.95 31.72 0.20
CA ALA A 11 21.14 31.18 1.28
C ALA A 11 21.95 30.36 2.30
N LEU A 12 22.91 29.55 1.83
CA LEU A 12 23.81 28.76 2.68
C LEU A 12 24.76 29.64 3.52
N GLY A 13 25.18 30.80 3.00
CA GLY A 13 25.97 31.77 3.75
C GLY A 13 25.20 32.37 4.95
N ALA A 14 23.96 32.79 4.72
CA ALA A 14 23.12 33.45 5.74
C ALA A 14 22.73 32.54 6.92
N ILE A 15 22.62 31.22 6.68
CA ILE A 15 22.38 30.23 7.74
C ILE A 15 23.63 30.07 8.62
N LYS A 16 24.84 30.13 8.02
CA LYS A 16 26.09 29.91 8.73
C LYS A 16 26.46 31.07 9.69
N SER A 17 26.12 32.31 9.35
CA SER A 17 26.35 33.46 10.26
C SER A 17 25.42 33.42 11.49
N LYS A 18 24.11 33.19 11.30
CA LYS A 18 23.13 33.12 12.40
C LYS A 18 23.36 31.93 13.36
N ALA A 19 23.99 30.85 12.89
CA ALA A 19 24.46 29.78 13.77
C ALA A 19 25.66 30.23 14.63
N SER A 20 26.55 31.06 14.09
CA SER A 20 27.77 31.53 14.78
C SER A 20 27.48 32.53 15.90
N GLU A 21 26.46 33.39 15.76
CA GLU A 21 26.11 34.39 16.78
C GLU A 21 25.49 33.78 18.06
N LYS A 22 24.92 32.57 17.99
CA LYS A 22 24.38 31.86 19.17
C LYS A 22 25.39 30.98 19.91
N LEU A 23 26.61 30.82 19.39
CA LEU A 23 27.65 29.94 19.94
C LEU A 23 28.80 30.68 20.66
N SER A 24 28.77 32.01 20.70
CA SER A 24 29.73 32.85 21.45
C SER A 24 29.42 32.95 22.95
N GLY A 25 28.28 32.42 23.41
CA GLY A 25 27.71 32.70 24.73
C GLY A 25 28.27 31.94 25.94
N PHE A 26 29.19 30.99 25.77
CA PHE A 26 29.78 30.24 26.89
C PHE A 26 31.29 30.01 26.70
N ARG A 27 32.12 30.70 27.51
CA ARG A 27 33.58 30.46 27.56
C ARG A 27 34.20 30.87 28.90
N ILE A 28 34.44 29.88 29.77
CA ILE A 28 35.31 29.95 30.95
C ILE A 28 36.15 28.66 30.88
N ASN A 29 37.43 28.70 30.47
CA ASN A 29 38.63 28.92 31.30
C ASN A 29 38.77 27.84 32.41
N LYS A 30 39.86 27.07 32.53
CA LYS A 30 41.24 27.07 31.98
C LYS A 30 41.72 25.59 31.85
N SER A 31 42.43 25.15 30.81
CA SER A 31 43.91 25.02 30.71
C SER A 31 44.64 24.66 32.02
N SER A 32 45.61 23.74 32.14
CA SER A 32 46.27 22.74 31.25
C SER A 32 47.33 21.99 32.13
N ASN A 33 48.26 21.11 31.72
CA ASN A 33 48.79 20.63 30.44
C ASN A 33 49.61 19.33 30.65
N ILE A 34 49.87 18.50 29.61
CA ILE A 34 50.86 17.38 29.57
C ILE A 34 50.49 16.19 30.51
N GLY A 35 50.80 14.90 30.28
CA GLY A 35 51.43 14.19 29.15
C GLY A 35 52.32 13.02 29.66
N TYR A 36 52.30 11.88 28.94
CA TYR A 36 53.08 10.63 29.15
C TYR A 36 52.63 9.62 30.21
N ASP A 37 53.20 8.42 30.02
CA ASP A 37 53.08 7.09 30.63
C ASP A 37 53.16 7.09 32.19
N GLU A 38 52.78 6.03 32.93
CA GLU A 38 53.40 4.69 32.93
C GLU A 38 52.50 3.58 33.56
N PHE A 39 52.98 2.34 33.51
CA PHE A 39 52.38 1.13 34.11
C PHE A 39 52.56 1.09 35.65
N GLU A 40 51.52 0.75 36.43
CA GLU A 40 51.69 -0.10 37.63
C GLU A 40 50.37 -0.68 38.19
N MET A 41 50.48 -1.81 38.90
CA MET A 41 49.46 -2.50 39.72
C MET A 41 50.17 -3.19 40.90
N PRO A 42 49.46 -3.78 41.89
CA PRO A 42 48.37 -3.25 42.73
C PRO A 42 48.67 -3.46 44.24
N LYS A 43 47.82 -2.92 45.14
CA LYS A 43 47.62 -3.32 46.57
C LYS A 43 46.44 -2.53 47.16
N ASP A 44 45.44 -3.10 47.83
CA ASP A 44 45.35 -3.92 49.07
C ASP A 44 45.05 -3.05 50.32
N GLY A 45 44.15 -3.52 51.20
CA GLY A 45 43.71 -2.84 52.44
C GLY A 45 42.49 -1.92 52.21
N ASN A 46 41.21 -2.30 52.42
CA ASN A 46 40.52 -3.06 53.48
C ASN A 46 40.06 -2.19 54.67
N ASP A 47 38.82 -2.45 55.13
CA ASP A 47 38.05 -1.76 56.17
C ASP A 47 37.66 -0.29 55.84
N SER A 48 36.52 0.24 56.31
CA SER A 48 35.66 -0.21 57.43
C SER A 48 34.16 -0.23 57.10
N LYS A 49 33.40 -0.91 57.97
CA LYS A 49 31.93 -1.08 57.91
C LYS A 49 31.20 0.09 58.58
N GLU A 50 29.99 0.39 58.15
CA GLU A 50 28.90 0.79 59.06
C GLU A 50 27.55 0.14 58.69
N ASN A 51 26.98 -0.52 59.69
CA ASN A 51 25.55 -0.69 60.01
C ASN A 51 24.57 -1.41 59.05
N MET A 52 23.93 -2.44 59.61
CA MET A 52 22.82 -3.22 59.03
C MET A 52 21.46 -2.60 59.39
N GLY A 53 20.39 -3.02 58.71
CA GLY A 53 19.08 -3.11 59.37
C GLY A 53 17.82 -2.79 58.56
N PHE A 54 17.39 -3.69 57.68
CA PHE A 54 16.06 -4.33 57.82
C PHE A 54 15.97 -5.60 56.97
N GLU A 55 15.33 -6.65 57.50
CA GLU A 55 15.02 -7.89 56.77
C GLU A 55 13.55 -7.91 56.38
N ASP A 56 13.22 -8.42 55.19
CA ASP A 56 11.88 -8.92 54.84
C ASP A 56 12.06 -10.29 54.19
N GLU A 57 11.99 -11.35 54.99
CA GLU A 57 12.10 -12.72 54.49
C GLU A 57 10.86 -13.11 53.66
N ARG A 58 11.04 -13.18 52.34
CA ARG A 58 10.19 -13.98 51.44
C ARG A 58 11.06 -14.76 50.46
N GLY A 59 11.28 -16.04 50.78
CA GLY A 59 12.09 -16.95 49.97
C GLY A 59 11.32 -17.59 48.80
N TYR A 60 12.08 -18.14 47.86
CA TYR A 60 11.67 -18.82 46.62
C TYR A 60 10.92 -17.91 45.61
N ASP A 61 11.28 -17.91 44.33
CA ASP A 61 11.47 -19.12 43.53
C ASP A 61 12.73 -19.13 42.63
N GLY A 62 13.31 -20.32 42.45
CA GLY A 62 14.64 -20.56 41.88
C GLY A 62 14.71 -20.57 40.35
N ARG A 63 14.09 -19.59 39.66
CA ARG A 63 14.25 -19.41 38.20
C ARG A 63 15.16 -18.22 37.91
N ALA A 64 16.29 -18.47 37.26
CA ALA A 64 17.14 -17.41 36.73
C ALA A 64 16.36 -16.58 35.69
N SER A 65 16.19 -15.28 35.92
CA SER A 65 15.67 -14.38 34.88
C SER A 65 16.60 -14.41 33.67
N PHE A 66 16.04 -14.30 32.47
CA PHE A 66 16.81 -14.24 31.23
C PHE A 66 17.72 -12.99 31.15
N ASP A 67 17.45 -11.99 31.99
CA ASP A 67 18.25 -10.77 32.17
C ASP A 67 19.56 -10.99 32.94
N SER A 68 19.74 -12.13 33.64
CA SER A 68 20.99 -12.42 34.39
C SER A 68 22.13 -12.98 33.52
N LEU A 69 21.85 -13.26 32.23
CA LEU A 69 22.85 -13.70 31.27
C LEU A 69 23.69 -12.50 30.79
N PRO A 70 25.04 -12.56 30.83
CA PRO A 70 25.92 -11.42 30.56
C PRO A 70 25.71 -10.83 29.15
N GLU A 71 25.81 -9.51 29.04
CA GLU A 71 25.67 -8.81 27.76
C GLU A 71 26.74 -9.29 26.75
N PRO A 72 26.37 -9.54 25.49
CA PRO A 72 27.34 -9.87 24.45
C PRO A 72 28.24 -8.66 24.17
N GLU A 73 29.54 -8.92 24.05
CA GLU A 73 30.56 -7.90 23.82
C GLU A 73 30.29 -7.12 22.52
N ARG A 74 30.01 -5.82 22.64
CA ARG A 74 29.50 -5.01 21.53
C ARG A 74 30.64 -4.47 20.66
N PRO A 75 30.52 -4.49 19.32
CA PRO A 75 31.52 -3.88 18.45
C PRO A 75 31.54 -2.34 18.64
N PRO A 76 32.71 -1.69 18.50
CA PRO A 76 32.82 -0.25 18.66
C PRO A 76 31.98 0.50 17.61
N LEU A 77 31.32 1.58 18.07
CA LEU A 77 30.54 2.49 17.24
C LEU A 77 31.41 3.09 16.12
N ARG A 78 30.85 3.25 14.91
CA ARG A 78 31.53 4.03 13.86
C ARG A 78 31.49 5.50 14.26
N HIS A 79 32.47 6.28 13.82
CA HIS A 79 32.56 7.72 14.11
C HIS A 79 31.28 8.53 13.77
N ILE A 80 30.44 8.06 12.85
CA ILE A 80 29.15 8.70 12.53
C ILE A 80 28.02 8.31 13.50
N ASP A 81 28.05 7.07 14.02
CA ASP A 81 27.08 6.55 14.98
C ASP A 81 27.20 7.27 16.34
N THR A 82 28.39 7.79 16.65
CA THR A 82 28.67 8.66 17.81
C THR A 82 27.86 9.97 17.81
N TYR A 83 27.43 10.46 16.64
CA TYR A 83 26.63 11.69 16.50
C TYR A 83 25.17 11.41 16.11
N CYS A 84 24.88 10.27 15.46
CA CYS A 84 23.53 9.87 15.09
C CYS A 84 23.41 8.35 15.13
N MET A 85 22.87 7.82 16.23
CA MET A 85 22.74 6.37 16.43
C MET A 85 21.85 5.73 15.35
N PRO A 86 22.19 4.53 14.83
CA PRO A 86 21.40 3.81 13.82
C PRO A 86 20.09 3.25 14.41
N GLU A 87 19.13 4.14 14.59
CA GLU A 87 17.87 3.92 15.30
C GLU A 87 16.69 4.48 14.49
N CYS A 88 15.64 3.68 14.31
CA CYS A 88 14.29 4.19 14.05
C CYS A 88 13.45 3.85 15.28
N SER A 89 12.96 4.86 16.00
CA SER A 89 12.39 4.74 17.36
C SER A 89 11.09 3.92 17.47
N CYS A 90 10.64 3.28 16.38
CA CYS A 90 9.39 2.55 16.26
C CYS A 90 9.52 1.16 15.58
N LEU A 91 10.73 0.70 15.24
CA LEU A 91 10.97 -0.53 14.48
C LEU A 91 12.15 -1.36 15.04
N SER A 92 11.95 -2.68 15.21
CA SER A 92 13.06 -3.59 15.53
C SER A 92 14.02 -3.73 14.34
N LYS A 93 15.30 -4.05 14.62
CA LYS A 93 16.37 -3.86 13.62
C LYS A 93 16.18 -4.74 12.38
N ARG A 94 15.65 -5.96 12.55
CA ARG A 94 15.34 -6.87 11.42
C ARG A 94 14.23 -6.35 10.51
N TYR A 95 13.25 -5.61 11.03
CA TYR A 95 12.22 -4.96 10.23
C TYR A 95 12.72 -3.70 9.52
N THR A 96 13.59 -2.91 10.15
CA THR A 96 14.22 -1.73 9.52
C THR A 96 14.94 -2.14 8.23
N ILE A 97 15.68 -3.25 8.23
CA ILE A 97 16.32 -3.80 7.02
C ILE A 97 15.29 -4.26 5.98
N ALA A 98 14.15 -4.86 6.40
CA ALA A 98 13.10 -5.29 5.48
C ALA A 98 12.40 -4.12 4.78
N VAL A 99 12.11 -3.04 5.51
CA VAL A 99 11.53 -1.80 4.97
C VAL A 99 12.54 -1.08 4.05
N LEU A 100 13.81 -1.01 4.44
CA LEU A 100 14.86 -0.42 3.59
C LEU A 100 15.08 -1.22 2.29
N ALA A 101 15.04 -2.56 2.35
CA ALA A 101 15.12 -3.42 1.17
C ALA A 101 13.88 -3.24 0.26
N CYS A 102 12.69 -3.12 0.85
CA CYS A 102 11.45 -2.80 0.13
C CYS A 102 11.56 -1.47 -0.62
N LEU A 103 12.03 -0.41 0.03
CA LEU A 103 12.30 0.89 -0.59
C LEU A 103 13.35 0.81 -1.70
N GLY A 104 14.41 0.00 -1.52
CA GLY A 104 15.42 -0.26 -2.55
C GLY A 104 14.82 -0.91 -3.80
N PHE A 105 13.93 -1.90 -3.64
CA PHE A 105 13.20 -2.50 -4.75
C PHE A 105 12.19 -1.53 -5.40
N ILE A 106 11.55 -0.63 -4.63
CA ILE A 106 10.68 0.43 -5.18
C ILE A 106 11.46 1.33 -6.14
N ILE A 107 12.67 1.76 -5.76
CA ILE A 107 13.52 2.61 -6.59
C ILE A 107 14.03 1.84 -7.82
N SER A 108 14.55 0.62 -7.64
CA SER A 108 15.08 -0.22 -8.73
C SER A 108 14.02 -0.56 -9.79
N PHE A 109 12.84 -1.03 -9.40
CA PHE A 109 11.78 -1.32 -10.38
C PHE A 109 11.13 -0.04 -10.94
N GLY A 110 11.14 1.08 -10.21
CA GLY A 110 10.78 2.39 -10.74
C GLY A 110 11.68 2.82 -11.90
N MET A 111 13.00 2.59 -11.79
CA MET A 111 13.96 2.83 -12.88
C MET A 111 13.71 1.99 -14.14
N ARG A 112 13.04 0.83 -14.03
CA ARG A 112 12.62 0.01 -15.17
C ARG A 112 11.37 0.58 -15.84
N CYS A 113 10.46 1.19 -15.08
CA CYS A 113 9.24 1.81 -15.59
C CYS A 113 9.49 3.12 -16.37
N ASN A 114 10.58 3.85 -16.04
CA ASN A 114 10.93 5.13 -16.66
C ASN A 114 10.94 5.11 -18.20
N MET A 115 11.57 4.11 -18.81
CA MET A 115 11.82 4.11 -20.26
C MET A 115 10.53 3.96 -21.09
N GLY A 116 9.57 3.16 -20.62
CA GLY A 116 8.26 3.04 -21.25
C GLY A 116 7.49 4.35 -21.26
N MET A 117 7.49 5.07 -20.13
CA MET A 117 6.79 6.36 -20.00
C MET A 117 7.48 7.49 -20.78
N ALA A 118 8.81 7.53 -20.78
CA ALA A 118 9.58 8.55 -21.51
C ALA A 118 9.35 8.46 -23.03
N LYS A 119 9.37 7.26 -23.61
CA LYS A 119 9.18 7.05 -25.06
C LYS A 119 7.82 7.55 -25.56
N LEU A 120 6.76 7.45 -24.75
CA LEU A 120 5.43 7.99 -25.11
C LEU A 120 5.44 9.50 -25.34
N ILE A 121 6.28 10.25 -24.60
CA ILE A 121 6.39 11.71 -24.73
C ILE A 121 7.41 12.08 -25.81
N MET A 122 8.55 11.39 -25.91
CA MET A 122 9.55 11.59 -26.97
C MET A 122 8.96 11.42 -28.38
N LYS A 123 7.97 10.53 -28.53
CA LYS A 123 7.26 10.27 -29.79
C LYS A 123 6.20 11.32 -30.16
N ASN A 124 6.00 12.32 -29.30
CA ASN A 124 5.09 13.46 -29.48
C ASN A 124 5.85 14.81 -29.49
N ASP A 125 7.19 14.79 -29.41
CA ASP A 125 8.07 15.96 -29.36
C ASP A 125 8.53 16.33 -30.79
N THR A 126 7.80 17.24 -31.42
CA THR A 126 8.12 17.78 -32.77
C THR A 126 9.01 19.03 -32.66
N ASP A 127 10.08 19.05 -33.43
CA ASP A 127 10.99 20.19 -33.59
C ASP A 127 10.29 21.37 -34.30
N ASP A 128 10.86 22.59 -34.26
CA ASP A 128 10.27 23.82 -34.84
C ASP A 128 10.06 23.77 -36.39
N GLY A 129 10.54 22.71 -37.06
CA GLY A 129 10.25 22.37 -38.46
C GLY A 129 9.17 21.30 -38.68
N GLY A 130 8.47 20.85 -37.64
CA GLY A 130 7.42 19.82 -37.70
C GLY A 130 7.91 18.36 -37.77
N ALA A 131 9.22 18.12 -37.66
CA ALA A 131 9.79 16.77 -37.67
C ALA A 131 9.89 16.20 -36.24
N LEU A 132 9.61 14.89 -36.06
CA LEU A 132 9.80 14.22 -34.77
C LEU A 132 11.28 14.08 -34.41
N LYS A 133 11.64 14.51 -33.20
CA LYS A 133 13.04 14.58 -32.74
C LYS A 133 13.73 13.21 -32.61
N PHE A 134 12.95 12.14 -32.42
CA PHE A 134 13.43 10.76 -32.26
C PHE A 134 12.60 9.79 -33.12
N ASN A 135 12.89 9.74 -34.42
CA ASN A 135 12.23 8.80 -35.35
C ASN A 135 12.93 7.43 -35.35
N TRP A 136 12.58 6.57 -34.40
CA TRP A 136 13.16 5.23 -34.25
C TRP A 136 12.29 4.14 -34.90
N THR A 137 12.94 3.08 -35.41
CA THR A 137 12.22 1.90 -35.90
C THR A 137 11.69 1.08 -34.71
N ILE A 138 10.60 0.32 -34.92
CA ILE A 138 10.04 -0.58 -33.90
C ILE A 138 11.11 -1.57 -33.39
N GLY A 139 11.97 -2.09 -34.28
CA GLY A 139 13.07 -2.97 -33.89
C GLY A 139 14.10 -2.28 -32.98
N THR A 140 14.37 -0.98 -33.19
CA THR A 140 15.22 -0.17 -32.32
C THR A 140 14.56 0.03 -30.95
N GLU A 141 13.26 0.34 -30.90
CA GLU A 141 12.51 0.52 -29.65
C GLU A 141 12.46 -0.77 -28.82
N SER A 142 12.23 -1.92 -29.44
CA SER A 142 12.22 -3.23 -28.80
C SER A 142 13.62 -3.69 -28.35
N ALA A 143 14.66 -3.43 -29.15
CA ALA A 143 16.04 -3.72 -28.77
C ALA A 143 16.48 -2.90 -27.54
N LEU A 144 16.06 -1.64 -27.46
CA LEU A 144 16.39 -0.75 -26.35
C LEU A 144 15.77 -1.25 -25.03
N ASP A 145 14.49 -1.66 -25.03
CA ASP A 145 13.87 -2.28 -23.84
C ASP A 145 14.49 -3.64 -23.48
N SER A 146 14.83 -4.44 -24.49
CA SER A 146 15.43 -5.78 -24.31
C SER A 146 16.86 -5.72 -23.77
N SER A 147 17.61 -4.67 -24.08
CA SER A 147 19.04 -4.51 -23.73
C SER A 147 19.32 -4.63 -22.23
N PHE A 148 18.42 -4.12 -21.39
CA PHE A 148 18.49 -4.30 -19.93
C PHE A 148 18.48 -5.79 -19.53
N PHE A 149 17.62 -6.59 -20.16
CA PHE A 149 17.50 -8.02 -19.83
C PHE A 149 18.71 -8.85 -20.26
N TRP A 150 19.43 -8.44 -21.32
CA TRP A 150 20.68 -9.10 -21.72
C TRP A 150 21.74 -9.02 -20.61
N GLY A 151 21.93 -7.84 -20.02
CA GLY A 151 22.80 -7.66 -18.86
C GLY A 151 22.25 -8.35 -17.60
N TYR A 152 20.94 -8.20 -17.34
CA TYR A 152 20.29 -8.73 -16.14
C TYR A 152 20.32 -10.26 -16.04
N LEU A 153 20.31 -10.98 -17.18
CA LEU A 153 20.46 -12.44 -17.24
C LEU A 153 21.87 -12.90 -16.84
N ILE A 154 22.91 -12.26 -17.37
CA ILE A 154 24.31 -12.67 -17.20
C ILE A 154 24.73 -12.69 -15.73
N THR A 155 24.29 -11.72 -14.92
CA THR A 155 24.72 -11.59 -13.53
C THR A 155 23.83 -12.29 -12.50
N GLN A 156 22.77 -13.02 -12.89
CA GLN A 156 21.96 -13.77 -11.91
C GLN A 156 22.75 -14.86 -11.18
N VAL A 157 23.38 -15.78 -11.93
CA VAL A 157 24.13 -16.90 -11.33
C VAL A 157 25.43 -16.42 -10.66
N PRO A 158 26.28 -15.58 -11.28
CA PRO A 158 27.45 -15.00 -10.61
C PRO A 158 27.07 -14.15 -9.39
N GLY A 159 25.96 -13.41 -9.46
CA GLY A 159 25.40 -12.64 -8.35
C GLY A 159 25.05 -13.51 -7.14
N GLY A 160 24.57 -14.74 -7.38
CA GLY A 160 24.37 -15.75 -6.34
C GLY A 160 25.65 -16.12 -5.59
N PHE A 161 26.77 -16.25 -6.29
CA PHE A 161 28.08 -16.51 -5.68
C PHE A 161 28.66 -15.29 -4.99
N PHE A 162 28.58 -14.11 -5.60
CA PHE A 162 29.03 -12.88 -4.94
C PHE A 162 28.25 -12.64 -3.63
N ALA A 163 26.92 -12.86 -3.65
CA ALA A 163 26.06 -12.77 -2.47
C ALA A 163 26.28 -13.86 -1.39
N SER A 164 27.05 -14.93 -1.68
CA SER A 164 27.46 -15.91 -0.69
C SER A 164 28.91 -15.75 -0.22
N LEU A 165 29.79 -15.20 -1.07
CA LEU A 165 31.21 -14.97 -0.79
C LEU A 165 31.49 -13.65 -0.07
N TYR A 166 30.75 -12.59 -0.40
CA TYR A 166 30.93 -11.24 0.14
C TYR A 166 29.69 -10.78 0.92
N PRO A 167 29.78 -9.73 1.76
CA PRO A 167 28.65 -9.22 2.53
C PRO A 167 27.48 -8.78 1.63
N ALA A 168 26.38 -9.53 1.69
CA ALA A 168 25.25 -9.38 0.78
C ALA A 168 24.56 -8.01 0.91
N ASN A 169 24.59 -7.38 2.08
CA ASN A 169 24.12 -6.00 2.28
C ASN A 169 24.93 -4.98 1.45
N LYS A 170 26.25 -5.12 1.38
CA LYS A 170 27.11 -4.23 0.57
C LYS A 170 26.81 -4.41 -0.91
N ILE A 171 26.69 -5.65 -1.38
CA ILE A 171 26.33 -5.96 -2.77
C ILE A 171 24.96 -5.36 -3.13
N PHE A 172 23.94 -5.57 -2.30
CA PHE A 172 22.59 -5.06 -2.54
C PHE A 172 22.57 -3.52 -2.65
N GLY A 173 23.26 -2.83 -1.74
CA GLY A 173 23.38 -1.37 -1.76
C GLY A 173 24.14 -0.85 -2.99
N ILE A 174 25.31 -1.42 -3.27
CA ILE A 174 26.16 -1.02 -4.41
C ILE A 174 25.43 -1.26 -5.74
N ALA A 175 24.74 -2.39 -5.90
CA ALA A 175 23.97 -2.71 -7.11
C ALA A 175 22.92 -1.62 -7.43
N ILE A 176 22.16 -1.19 -6.42
CA ILE A 176 21.15 -0.14 -6.57
C ILE A 176 21.82 1.23 -6.78
N ALA A 177 22.92 1.53 -6.09
CA ALA A 177 23.66 2.79 -6.28
C ALA A 177 24.27 2.92 -7.69
N THR A 178 24.88 1.85 -8.21
CA THR A 178 25.43 1.79 -9.57
C THR A 178 24.31 1.86 -10.62
N SER A 179 23.20 1.13 -10.43
CA SER A 179 22.01 1.25 -11.30
C SER A 179 21.49 2.69 -11.33
N SER A 180 21.39 3.33 -10.16
CA SER A 180 20.91 4.71 -10.00
C SER A 180 21.83 5.73 -10.68
N PHE A 181 23.15 5.58 -10.53
CA PHE A 181 24.13 6.40 -11.23
C PHE A 181 24.05 6.23 -12.76
N LEU A 182 23.99 4.99 -13.26
CA LEU A 182 23.82 4.73 -14.70
C LEU A 182 22.49 5.30 -15.23
N ASN A 183 21.43 5.27 -14.43
CA ASN A 183 20.14 5.86 -14.77
C ASN A 183 20.19 7.40 -14.87
N LEU A 184 21.15 8.09 -14.21
CA LEU A 184 21.41 9.52 -14.45
C LEU A 184 22.05 9.80 -15.83
N LEU A 185 22.73 8.82 -16.43
CA LEU A 185 23.42 8.96 -17.72
C LEU A 185 22.49 8.74 -18.92
N VAL A 186 21.39 8.01 -18.75
CA VAL A 186 20.41 7.68 -19.81
C VAL A 186 19.94 8.92 -20.61
N PRO A 187 19.52 10.05 -19.99
CA PRO A 187 19.16 11.27 -20.74
C PRO A 187 20.29 11.93 -21.54
N GLY A 188 21.55 11.60 -21.24
CA GLY A 188 22.72 12.01 -22.01
C GLY A 188 23.00 11.04 -23.15
N ALA A 189 23.01 9.74 -22.85
CA ALA A 189 23.22 8.67 -23.83
C ALA A 189 22.23 8.73 -25.00
N LEU A 190 20.94 8.88 -24.70
CA LEU A 190 19.87 9.02 -25.70
C LEU A 190 19.99 10.26 -26.60
N LYS A 191 20.74 11.28 -26.22
CA LYS A 191 21.01 12.47 -27.05
C LYS A 191 22.24 12.31 -27.94
N VAL A 192 23.05 11.29 -27.71
CA VAL A 192 24.22 10.96 -28.55
C VAL A 192 23.81 9.95 -29.61
N ASP A 193 23.40 8.75 -29.19
CA ASP A 193 22.91 7.69 -30.09
C ASP A 193 22.17 6.59 -29.29
N PRO A 194 21.09 5.97 -29.81
CA PRO A 194 20.39 4.88 -29.11
C PRO A 194 21.26 3.67 -28.73
N ILE A 195 22.32 3.36 -29.48
CA ILE A 195 23.27 2.28 -29.18
C ILE A 195 24.06 2.61 -27.89
N VAL A 196 24.35 3.89 -27.65
CA VAL A 196 25.00 4.32 -26.40
C VAL A 196 24.07 4.11 -25.20
N ASP A 197 22.76 4.34 -25.35
CA ASP A 197 21.79 3.98 -24.30
C ASP A 197 21.69 2.46 -24.10
N MET A 198 21.64 1.66 -25.18
CA MET A 198 21.66 0.19 -25.07
C MET A 198 22.87 -0.31 -24.26
N CYS A 199 24.05 0.29 -24.44
CA CYS A 199 25.24 -0.01 -23.62
C CYS A 199 25.04 0.37 -22.14
N VAL A 200 24.48 1.56 -21.85
CA VAL A 200 24.16 1.99 -20.47
C VAL A 200 23.12 1.06 -19.83
N GLN A 201 22.11 0.62 -20.57
CA GLN A 201 21.04 -0.26 -20.13
C GLN A 201 21.56 -1.69 -19.86
N VAL A 202 22.45 -2.23 -20.70
CA VAL A 202 23.18 -3.48 -20.43
C VAL A 202 23.98 -3.37 -19.13
N CYS A 203 24.74 -2.29 -18.95
CA CYS A 203 25.48 -2.05 -17.71
C CYS A 203 24.56 -1.93 -16.47
N LYS A 204 23.39 -1.29 -16.63
CA LYS A 204 22.36 -1.19 -15.58
C LYS A 204 21.77 -2.57 -15.26
N GLY A 205 21.51 -3.39 -16.28
CA GLY A 205 21.08 -4.78 -16.12
C GLY A 205 22.10 -5.64 -15.38
N LEU A 206 23.38 -5.57 -15.80
CA LEU A 206 24.48 -6.26 -15.14
C LEU A 206 24.56 -5.88 -13.64
N ALA A 207 24.46 -4.59 -13.32
CA ALA A 207 24.46 -4.10 -11.94
C ALA A 207 23.24 -4.59 -11.14
N GLU A 208 22.02 -4.50 -11.69
CA GLU A 208 20.82 -4.92 -10.97
C GLU A 208 20.66 -6.44 -10.82
N GLY A 209 21.31 -7.25 -11.66
CA GLY A 209 21.15 -8.70 -11.68
C GLY A 209 21.39 -9.37 -10.33
N VAL A 210 22.34 -8.83 -9.55
CA VAL A 210 22.72 -9.39 -8.24
C VAL A 210 21.73 -9.09 -7.09
N THR A 211 20.72 -8.23 -7.31
CA THR A 211 19.82 -7.73 -6.25
C THR A 211 18.97 -8.82 -5.58
N TYR A 212 18.32 -9.70 -6.35
CA TYR A 212 17.49 -10.78 -5.80
C TYR A 212 18.30 -11.84 -5.03
N PRO A 213 19.45 -12.33 -5.56
CA PRO A 213 20.35 -13.18 -4.79
C PRO A 213 20.93 -12.52 -3.53
N ALA A 214 21.32 -11.23 -3.61
CA ALA A 214 21.82 -10.49 -2.46
C ALA A 214 20.76 -10.32 -1.36
N CYS A 215 19.49 -10.08 -1.72
CA CYS A 215 18.40 -10.02 -0.76
C CYS A 215 18.25 -11.35 0.02
N HIS A 216 18.38 -12.50 -0.65
CA HIS A 216 18.37 -13.81 0.03
C HIS A 216 19.62 -14.04 0.90
N GLY A 217 20.78 -13.52 0.48
CA GLY A 217 22.00 -13.52 1.29
C GLY A 217 21.88 -12.70 2.59
N ILE A 218 21.08 -11.64 2.60
CA ILE A 218 20.73 -10.89 3.82
C ILE A 218 19.80 -11.74 4.71
N TRP A 219 18.73 -12.30 4.15
CA TRP A 219 17.76 -13.09 4.93
C TRP A 219 18.31 -14.38 5.53
N LYS A 220 19.39 -14.93 4.97
CA LYS A 220 20.16 -16.02 5.59
C LYS A 220 20.58 -15.70 7.03
N TYR A 221 20.98 -14.46 7.32
CA TYR A 221 21.51 -14.03 8.63
C TYR A 221 20.51 -13.21 9.47
N TRP A 222 19.46 -12.66 8.86
CA TRP A 222 18.53 -11.73 9.52
C TRP A 222 17.08 -12.25 9.68
N ALA A 223 16.72 -13.41 9.11
CA ALA A 223 15.35 -13.94 9.16
C ALA A 223 15.24 -15.29 9.90
N PRO A 224 14.75 -15.29 11.17
CA PRO A 224 14.40 -16.51 11.89
C PRO A 224 13.43 -17.43 11.11
N PRO A 225 13.54 -18.76 11.21
CA PRO A 225 12.79 -19.70 10.34
C PRO A 225 11.26 -19.53 10.35
N PHE A 226 10.68 -19.09 11.47
CA PHE A 226 9.24 -18.85 11.64
C PHE A 226 8.76 -17.44 11.27
N GLU A 227 9.66 -16.53 10.92
CA GLU A 227 9.34 -15.14 10.48
C GLU A 227 9.78 -14.85 9.04
N ARG A 228 10.46 -15.82 8.44
CA ARG A 228 11.12 -15.72 7.14
C ARG A 228 10.16 -15.41 6.00
N SER A 229 8.94 -15.95 6.00
CA SER A 229 7.98 -15.66 4.94
C SER A 229 7.52 -14.19 5.04
N ARG A 230 7.23 -13.71 6.25
CA ARG A 230 6.87 -12.31 6.53
C ARG A 230 7.98 -11.31 6.15
N LEU A 231 9.23 -11.56 6.53
CA LEU A 231 10.35 -10.65 6.23
C LEU A 231 10.68 -10.63 4.74
N ALA A 232 10.71 -11.80 4.08
CA ALA A 232 10.97 -11.87 2.63
C ALA A 232 9.82 -11.24 1.81
N THR A 233 8.55 -11.52 2.14
CA THR A 233 7.41 -10.92 1.41
C THR A 233 7.32 -9.41 1.62
N LEU A 234 7.67 -8.88 2.79
CA LEU A 234 7.77 -7.43 3.03
C LEU A 234 8.88 -6.77 2.20
N ALA A 235 10.01 -7.43 1.98
CA ALA A 235 11.04 -6.93 1.08
C ALA A 235 10.60 -6.96 -0.40
N PHE A 236 10.01 -8.09 -0.85
CA PHE A 236 9.65 -8.27 -2.26
C PHE A 236 8.37 -7.53 -2.69
N CYS A 237 7.47 -7.15 -1.76
CA CYS A 237 6.29 -6.35 -2.13
C CYS A 237 6.69 -4.98 -2.73
N GLY A 238 7.86 -4.46 -2.38
CA GLY A 238 8.44 -3.25 -2.97
C GLY A 238 8.60 -3.32 -4.49
N SER A 239 8.90 -4.50 -5.05
CA SER A 239 9.02 -4.66 -6.50
C SER A 239 7.68 -4.51 -7.26
N TYR A 240 6.55 -4.74 -6.57
CA TYR A 240 5.20 -4.55 -7.12
C TYR A 240 4.67 -3.14 -6.84
N ALA A 241 4.92 -2.61 -5.63
CA ALA A 241 4.65 -1.21 -5.29
C ALA A 241 5.36 -0.23 -6.24
N ALA A 242 6.56 -0.59 -6.71
CA ALA A 242 7.31 0.14 -7.72
C ALA A 242 6.54 0.41 -9.01
N VAL A 243 5.75 -0.55 -9.49
CA VAL A 243 4.99 -0.41 -10.74
C VAL A 243 3.80 0.53 -10.51
N VAL A 244 3.09 0.32 -9.40
CA VAL A 244 1.91 1.10 -8.97
C VAL A 244 2.25 2.58 -8.76
N ILE A 245 3.35 2.87 -8.07
CA ILE A 245 3.81 4.23 -7.78
C ILE A 245 4.59 4.81 -8.98
N GLY A 246 5.42 3.99 -9.62
CA GLY A 246 6.42 4.46 -10.58
C GLY A 246 5.91 4.75 -11.98
N MET A 247 5.00 3.94 -12.55
CA MET A 247 4.44 4.28 -13.87
C MET A 247 3.74 5.66 -13.87
N PRO A 248 2.89 6.00 -12.88
CA PRO A 248 2.29 7.33 -12.83
C PRO A 248 3.26 8.44 -12.43
N LEU A 249 4.17 8.20 -11.48
CA LEU A 249 5.14 9.21 -11.04
C LEU A 249 6.10 9.59 -12.19
N SER A 250 6.58 8.60 -12.95
CA SER A 250 7.40 8.86 -14.14
C SER A 250 6.60 9.58 -15.23
N GLY A 251 5.32 9.24 -15.44
CA GLY A 251 4.44 9.99 -16.34
C GLY A 251 4.27 11.46 -15.95
N CYS A 252 3.98 11.74 -14.67
CA CYS A 252 3.84 13.10 -14.15
C CYS A 252 5.14 13.91 -14.30
N LEU A 253 6.26 13.37 -13.82
CA LEU A 253 7.58 14.02 -13.93
C LEU A 253 7.96 14.30 -15.38
N SER A 254 7.73 13.34 -16.29
CA SER A 254 8.05 13.48 -17.72
C SER A 254 7.16 14.50 -18.45
N HIS A 255 5.93 14.72 -17.99
CA HIS A 255 5.03 15.76 -18.53
C HIS A 255 5.34 17.15 -18.00
N TRP A 256 5.63 17.28 -16.70
CA TRP A 256 5.82 18.59 -16.03
C TRP A 256 7.23 19.16 -16.22
N PHE A 257 8.25 18.30 -16.23
CA PHE A 257 9.67 18.69 -16.27
C PHE A 257 10.41 18.15 -17.51
N GLY A 258 9.68 17.55 -18.45
CA GLY A 258 10.21 16.91 -19.66
C GLY A 258 10.71 15.48 -19.41
N TRP A 259 10.76 14.66 -20.47
CA TRP A 259 11.03 13.22 -20.42
C TRP A 259 12.34 12.81 -19.72
N THR A 260 13.30 13.72 -19.58
CA THR A 260 14.56 13.50 -18.87
C THR A 260 14.40 13.44 -17.34
N ALA A 261 13.35 14.06 -16.80
CA ALA A 261 13.21 14.31 -15.36
C ALA A 261 13.04 13.05 -14.52
N SER A 262 12.30 12.05 -15.01
CA SER A 262 12.08 10.78 -14.28
C SER A 262 13.39 10.01 -14.07
N PHE A 263 14.30 10.07 -15.04
CA PHE A 263 15.62 9.44 -14.93
C PHE A 263 16.48 10.12 -13.87
N TYR A 264 16.50 11.46 -13.85
CA TYR A 264 17.21 12.23 -12.83
C TYR A 264 16.62 12.03 -11.43
N PHE A 265 15.29 12.04 -11.29
CA PHE A 265 14.59 11.82 -10.02
C PHE A 265 14.97 10.46 -9.41
N TYR A 266 14.76 9.36 -10.13
CA TYR A 266 15.03 8.03 -9.60
C TYR A 266 16.53 7.81 -9.32
N GLY A 267 17.42 8.34 -10.16
CA GLY A 267 18.86 8.24 -9.94
C GLY A 267 19.33 8.99 -8.68
N VAL A 268 18.80 10.20 -8.43
CA VAL A 268 19.11 10.95 -7.20
C VAL A 268 18.49 10.27 -5.97
N CYS A 269 17.24 9.83 -6.04
CA CYS A 269 16.58 9.12 -4.94
C CYS A 269 17.31 7.83 -4.55
N GLY A 270 17.82 7.06 -5.52
CA GLY A 270 18.60 5.84 -5.25
C GLY A 270 19.97 6.10 -4.62
N LEU A 271 20.65 7.20 -4.99
CA LEU A 271 21.90 7.62 -4.34
C LEU A 271 21.66 8.12 -2.91
N ILE A 272 20.55 8.85 -2.65
CA ILE A 272 20.14 9.25 -1.30
C ILE A 272 19.80 8.03 -0.45
N TRP A 273 19.00 7.09 -0.99
CA TRP A 273 18.66 5.82 -0.33
C TRP A 273 19.92 5.00 0.00
N TYR A 274 20.93 4.99 -0.87
CA TYR A 274 22.20 4.30 -0.58
C TYR A 274 22.97 4.93 0.60
N GLY A 275 22.86 6.25 0.81
CA GLY A 275 23.37 6.91 2.01
C GLY A 275 22.70 6.38 3.29
N PHE A 276 21.37 6.29 3.30
CA PHE A 276 20.62 5.68 4.41
C PHE A 276 20.93 4.18 4.58
N TRP A 277 21.13 3.45 3.48
CA TRP A 277 21.50 2.03 3.51
C TRP A 277 22.88 1.80 4.16
N LEU A 278 23.89 2.61 3.82
CA LEU A 278 25.21 2.54 4.47
C LEU A 278 25.18 2.89 5.96
N TRP A 279 24.26 3.77 6.39
CA TRP A 279 24.07 4.09 7.80
C TRP A 279 23.35 2.97 8.56
N LEU A 280 22.28 2.37 8.00
CA LEU A 280 21.35 1.51 8.75
C LEU A 280 21.48 -0.01 8.49
N ALA A 281 22.09 -0.46 7.39
CA ALA A 281 22.08 -1.89 6.98
C ALA A 281 23.41 -2.62 7.27
N PHE A 282 23.43 -3.41 8.35
CA PHE A 282 24.61 -4.15 8.82
C PHE A 282 24.70 -5.59 8.27
N GLU A 283 25.92 -6.14 8.22
CA GLU A 283 26.21 -7.43 7.54
C GLU A 283 25.63 -8.65 8.28
N ARG A 284 25.66 -8.62 9.62
CA ARG A 284 25.12 -9.64 10.54
C ARG A 284 24.50 -8.93 11.76
N PRO A 285 23.54 -9.54 12.47
CA PRO A 285 22.98 -9.01 13.72
C PRO A 285 24.06 -8.64 14.75
N SER A 286 25.04 -9.52 14.98
CA SER A 286 26.16 -9.33 15.91
C SER A 286 27.15 -8.21 15.51
N LYS A 287 27.04 -7.63 14.31
CA LYS A 287 27.80 -6.43 13.90
C LYS A 287 27.02 -5.12 14.07
N HIS A 288 25.77 -5.16 14.51
CA HIS A 288 24.91 -3.99 14.65
C HIS A 288 25.09 -3.34 16.04
N PRO A 289 25.63 -2.12 16.18
CA PRO A 289 26.08 -1.59 17.47
C PRO A 289 24.94 -1.28 18.46
N CYS A 290 23.74 -1.02 17.95
CA CYS A 290 22.56 -0.67 18.75
C CYS A 290 21.45 -1.75 18.68
N ILE A 291 21.79 -3.02 18.44
CA ILE A 291 20.80 -4.10 18.51
C ILE A 291 20.49 -4.42 19.98
N SER A 292 19.24 -4.72 20.32
CA SER A 292 18.93 -5.16 21.68
C SER A 292 19.48 -6.57 21.92
N SER A 293 20.08 -6.81 23.08
CA SER A 293 20.67 -8.10 23.45
C SER A 293 19.64 -9.24 23.42
N ARG A 294 18.35 -8.92 23.66
CA ARG A 294 17.21 -9.84 23.51
C ARG A 294 16.88 -10.15 22.03
N GLU A 295 16.90 -9.17 21.12
CA GLU A 295 16.73 -9.42 19.67
C GLU A 295 17.91 -10.19 19.06
N LEU A 296 19.15 -9.91 19.51
CA LEU A 296 20.35 -10.60 19.04
C LEU A 296 20.33 -12.09 19.38
N ARG A 297 20.15 -12.44 20.67
CA ARG A 297 20.04 -13.85 21.10
C ARG A 297 18.90 -14.56 20.38
N TYR A 298 17.70 -13.97 20.33
CA TYR A 298 16.56 -14.54 19.61
C TYR A 298 16.87 -14.92 18.15
N ILE A 299 17.64 -14.10 17.42
CA ILE A 299 18.02 -14.41 16.04
C ILE A 299 19.09 -15.51 15.99
N GLU A 300 20.15 -15.43 16.78
CA GLU A 300 21.26 -16.39 16.72
C GLU A 300 20.86 -17.78 17.27
N ASP A 301 20.05 -17.84 18.33
CA ASP A 301 19.47 -19.08 18.87
C ASP A 301 18.50 -19.72 17.86
N SER A 302 17.67 -18.91 17.17
CA SER A 302 16.73 -19.39 16.14
C SER A 302 17.39 -19.84 14.83
N LEU A 303 18.67 -19.52 14.61
CA LEU A 303 19.45 -19.95 13.45
C LEU A 303 20.40 -21.13 13.76
N GLY A 304 20.71 -21.33 15.04
CA GLY A 304 21.63 -22.34 15.54
C GLY A 304 23.10 -21.96 15.34
N GLN A 305 23.92 -22.14 16.39
CA GLN A 305 25.36 -21.80 16.38
C GLN A 305 26.12 -22.40 15.19
N SER A 306 25.69 -23.58 14.70
CA SER A 306 26.25 -24.27 13.54
C SER A 306 26.34 -23.39 12.27
N GLN A 307 25.43 -22.44 12.04
CA GLN A 307 25.48 -21.60 10.84
C GLN A 307 26.63 -20.58 10.82
N ASN A 308 27.11 -20.13 11.99
CA ASN A 308 28.16 -19.10 12.06
C ASN A 308 29.54 -19.63 11.65
N ASN A 309 29.79 -20.93 11.84
CA ASN A 309 31.08 -21.60 11.57
C ASN A 309 31.08 -22.47 10.29
N MET A 310 29.99 -22.49 9.51
CA MET A 310 29.96 -23.27 8.26
C MET A 310 30.88 -22.70 7.18
N PRO A 311 31.69 -23.53 6.48
CA PRO A 311 32.56 -23.07 5.41
C PRO A 311 31.78 -22.42 4.27
N ILE A 312 32.29 -21.29 3.79
CA ILE A 312 31.67 -20.47 2.74
C ILE A 312 31.65 -21.29 1.43
N PRO A 313 30.50 -21.44 0.75
CA PRO A 313 30.44 -22.23 -0.48
C PRO A 313 31.23 -21.55 -1.60
N THR A 314 32.18 -22.28 -2.17
CA THR A 314 32.97 -21.86 -3.34
C THR A 314 32.43 -22.52 -4.60
N PHE A 315 32.85 -22.06 -5.78
CA PHE A 315 32.46 -22.69 -7.05
C PHE A 315 32.85 -24.17 -7.12
N ALA A 316 33.98 -24.56 -6.50
CA ALA A 316 34.49 -25.92 -6.46
C ALA A 316 33.81 -26.80 -5.39
N THR A 317 33.49 -26.26 -4.21
CA THR A 317 32.80 -27.02 -3.14
C THR A 317 31.28 -27.06 -3.28
N THR A 318 30.71 -26.32 -4.25
CA THR A 318 29.27 -26.35 -4.53
C THR A 318 28.87 -27.68 -5.21
N PRO A 319 27.90 -28.45 -4.68
CA PRO A 319 27.58 -29.78 -5.19
C PRO A 319 26.65 -29.72 -6.43
N TRP A 320 27.15 -29.13 -7.52
CA TRP A 320 26.44 -28.90 -8.79
C TRP A 320 25.61 -30.08 -9.29
N ARG A 321 26.19 -31.28 -9.29
CA ARG A 321 25.51 -32.51 -9.73
C ARG A 321 24.30 -32.87 -8.86
N LYS A 322 24.32 -32.53 -7.56
CA LYS A 322 23.17 -32.74 -6.66
C LYS A 322 22.08 -31.71 -6.91
N PHE A 323 22.42 -30.43 -7.09
CA PHE A 323 21.45 -29.38 -7.45
C PHE A 323 20.70 -29.79 -8.74
N LEU A 324 21.45 -30.09 -9.81
CA LEU A 324 20.97 -30.48 -11.13
C LEU A 324 20.41 -31.91 -11.22
N THR A 325 20.24 -32.62 -10.10
CA THR A 325 19.46 -33.87 -10.03
C THR A 325 18.33 -33.82 -9.00
N SER A 326 18.18 -32.72 -8.26
CA SER A 326 17.19 -32.60 -7.19
C SER A 326 15.84 -32.06 -7.68
N MET A 327 14.81 -32.88 -7.59
CA MET A 327 13.46 -32.54 -8.06
C MET A 327 12.84 -31.31 -7.35
N PRO A 328 13.07 -31.05 -6.04
CA PRO A 328 12.61 -29.80 -5.41
C PRO A 328 13.23 -28.53 -6.00
N VAL A 329 14.48 -28.57 -6.47
CA VAL A 329 15.11 -27.41 -7.15
C VAL A 329 14.48 -27.20 -8.52
N TYR A 330 14.27 -28.27 -9.31
CA TYR A 330 13.52 -28.17 -10.57
C TYR A 330 12.10 -27.66 -10.36
N ALA A 331 11.39 -28.08 -9.30
CA ALA A 331 10.06 -27.60 -8.99
C ALA A 331 10.04 -26.07 -8.81
N ILE A 332 11.01 -25.51 -8.08
CA ILE A 332 11.13 -24.07 -7.87
C ILE A 332 11.55 -23.34 -9.16
N ILE A 333 12.47 -23.90 -9.95
CA ILE A 333 12.87 -23.35 -11.26
C ILE A 333 11.68 -23.24 -12.21
N VAL A 334 10.90 -24.32 -12.36
CA VAL A 334 9.72 -24.36 -13.24
C VAL A 334 8.65 -23.39 -12.73
N ALA A 335 8.37 -23.38 -11.42
CA ALA A 335 7.44 -22.42 -10.82
C ALA A 335 7.86 -20.96 -11.09
N ASN A 336 9.14 -20.63 -10.96
CA ASN A 336 9.63 -19.28 -11.24
C ASN A 336 9.57 -18.94 -12.73
N PHE A 337 9.90 -19.86 -13.64
CA PHE A 337 9.74 -19.64 -15.09
C PHE A 337 8.29 -19.35 -15.47
N CYS A 338 7.34 -20.18 -14.99
CA CYS A 338 5.91 -19.98 -15.23
C CYS A 338 5.42 -18.63 -14.65
N ARG A 339 5.92 -18.24 -13.47
CA ARG A 339 5.64 -16.93 -12.86
C ARG A 339 6.20 -15.78 -13.66
N SER A 340 7.47 -15.84 -14.05
CA SER A 340 8.14 -14.79 -14.83
C SER A 340 7.45 -14.56 -16.17
N TRP A 341 7.06 -15.63 -16.86
CA TRP A 341 6.27 -15.56 -18.11
C TRP A 341 5.04 -14.67 -17.95
N ASN A 342 4.21 -14.96 -16.95
CA ASN A 342 2.96 -14.23 -16.74
C ASN A 342 3.17 -12.85 -16.08
N PHE A 343 4.23 -12.67 -15.29
CA PHE A 343 4.62 -11.35 -14.79
C PHE A 343 5.01 -10.41 -15.93
N TYR A 344 5.90 -10.83 -16.84
CA TYR A 344 6.32 -10.01 -17.97
C TYR A 344 5.21 -9.81 -19.00
N LEU A 345 4.34 -10.81 -19.21
CA LEU A 345 3.13 -10.67 -20.04
C LEU A 345 2.29 -9.48 -19.57
N LEU A 346 2.02 -9.38 -18.26
CA LEU A 346 1.16 -8.32 -17.74
C LEU A 346 1.89 -6.97 -17.66
N VAL A 347 3.12 -6.94 -17.14
CA VAL A 347 3.89 -5.68 -17.00
C VAL A 347 4.14 -5.00 -18.36
N LEU A 348 4.33 -5.78 -19.43
CA LEU A 348 4.61 -5.24 -20.78
C LEU A 348 3.34 -5.06 -21.63
N PHE A 349 2.39 -6.01 -21.58
CA PHE A 349 1.30 -6.08 -22.55
C PHE A 349 -0.10 -5.83 -22.00
N GLN A 350 -0.33 -5.73 -20.69
CA GLN A 350 -1.68 -5.54 -20.13
C GLN A 350 -2.37 -4.27 -20.66
N ALA A 351 -1.64 -3.16 -20.77
CA ALA A 351 -2.19 -1.92 -21.33
C ALA A 351 -2.54 -2.07 -22.83
N ARG A 352 -1.74 -2.81 -23.60
CA ARG A 352 -2.01 -3.06 -25.01
C ARG A 352 -3.18 -4.02 -25.21
N PHE A 353 -3.28 -5.08 -24.40
CA PHE A 353 -4.44 -5.97 -24.35
C PHE A 353 -5.74 -5.21 -24.12
N MET A 354 -5.78 -4.36 -23.09
CA MET A 354 -6.95 -3.54 -22.74
C MET A 354 -7.37 -2.60 -23.88
N HIS A 355 -6.41 -1.98 -24.57
CA HIS A 355 -6.65 -1.10 -25.70
C HIS A 355 -7.09 -1.87 -26.97
N GLU A 356 -6.42 -2.96 -27.34
CA GLU A 356 -6.69 -3.70 -28.59
C GLU A 356 -7.89 -4.66 -28.49
N SER A 357 -8.27 -5.13 -27.30
CA SER A 357 -9.40 -6.07 -27.13
C SER A 357 -10.75 -5.40 -26.83
N PHE A 358 -10.73 -4.21 -26.22
CA PHE A 358 -11.92 -3.53 -25.71
C PHE A 358 -12.00 -2.05 -26.09
N ASP A 359 -11.11 -1.58 -26.98
CA ASP A 359 -11.11 -0.22 -27.53
C ASP A 359 -11.02 0.88 -26.43
N MET A 360 -10.47 0.55 -25.24
CA MET A 360 -10.44 1.44 -24.07
C MET A 360 -9.34 2.51 -24.19
N PRO A 361 -9.64 3.80 -23.88
CA PRO A 361 -8.64 4.88 -23.95
C PRO A 361 -7.40 4.58 -23.10
N MET A 362 -6.20 4.91 -23.60
CA MET A 362 -4.92 4.69 -22.88
C MET A 362 -4.93 5.31 -21.47
N VAL A 363 -5.58 6.47 -21.32
CA VAL A 363 -5.74 7.20 -20.06
C VAL A 363 -6.50 6.39 -19.00
N GLU A 364 -7.52 5.64 -19.40
CA GLU A 364 -8.39 4.87 -18.52
C GLU A 364 -7.77 3.50 -18.25
N THR A 365 -7.29 2.87 -19.33
CA THR A 365 -6.44 1.67 -19.34
C THR A 365 -5.26 1.75 -18.36
N GLY A 366 -4.57 2.90 -18.27
CA GLY A 366 -3.46 3.08 -17.32
C GLY A 366 -3.88 3.14 -15.85
N VAL A 367 -5.10 3.60 -15.54
CA VAL A 367 -5.62 3.63 -14.16
C VAL A 367 -6.15 2.26 -13.78
N ILE A 368 -7.02 1.71 -14.63
CA ILE A 368 -7.60 0.37 -14.51
C ILE A 368 -6.50 -0.69 -14.44
N GLY A 369 -5.43 -0.54 -15.24
CA GLY A 369 -4.26 -1.41 -15.24
C GLY A 369 -3.34 -1.29 -14.01
N SER A 370 -3.50 -0.28 -13.16
CA SER A 370 -2.75 -0.24 -11.89
C SER A 370 -3.40 -1.10 -10.80
N LEU A 371 -4.71 -1.36 -10.89
CA LEU A 371 -5.49 -2.12 -9.90
C LEU A 371 -4.99 -3.57 -9.67
N PRO A 372 -4.67 -4.39 -10.69
CA PRO A 372 -4.14 -5.74 -10.48
C PRO A 372 -2.83 -5.75 -9.67
N HIS A 373 -1.94 -4.80 -9.95
CA HIS A 373 -0.66 -4.67 -9.27
C HIS A 373 -0.80 -4.09 -7.85
N LEU A 374 -1.75 -3.19 -7.63
CA LEU A 374 -2.11 -2.68 -6.30
C LEU A 374 -2.62 -3.82 -5.39
N LEU A 375 -3.59 -4.61 -5.87
CA LEU A 375 -4.13 -5.74 -5.11
C LEU A 375 -3.05 -6.78 -4.80
N MET A 376 -2.19 -7.11 -5.77
CA MET A 376 -1.04 -8.00 -5.53
C MET A 376 -0.08 -7.43 -4.47
N THR A 377 0.20 -6.13 -4.50
CA THR A 377 1.07 -5.45 -3.52
C THR A 377 0.53 -5.58 -2.10
N THR A 378 -0.79 -5.49 -1.90
CA THR A 378 -1.45 -5.71 -0.60
C THR A 378 -1.46 -7.19 -0.20
N ILE A 379 -1.68 -8.12 -1.13
CA ILE A 379 -1.85 -9.54 -0.81
C ILE A 379 -0.53 -10.26 -0.54
N VAL A 380 0.60 -9.87 -1.16
CA VAL A 380 1.91 -10.52 -0.93
C VAL A 380 2.31 -10.53 0.56
N PRO A 381 2.25 -9.41 1.32
CA PRO A 381 2.47 -9.41 2.77
C PRO A 381 1.43 -10.25 3.55
N CYS A 382 0.15 -10.16 3.20
CA CYS A 382 -0.90 -10.96 3.84
C CYS A 382 -0.69 -12.47 3.65
N GLY A 383 -0.23 -12.89 2.47
CA GLY A 383 0.15 -14.26 2.17
C GLY A 383 1.38 -14.73 2.94
N GLY A 384 2.35 -13.84 3.21
CA GLY A 384 3.47 -14.11 4.10
C GLY A 384 3.04 -14.33 5.55
N LEU A 385 2.18 -13.44 6.07
CA LEU A 385 1.62 -13.52 7.42
C LEU A 385 0.79 -14.78 7.64
N LEU A 386 -0.09 -15.13 6.71
CA LEU A 386 -0.93 -16.32 6.81
C LEU A 386 -0.10 -17.62 6.72
N ALA A 387 0.92 -17.66 5.86
CA ALA A 387 1.83 -18.80 5.75
C ALA A 387 2.61 -19.03 7.06
N ASP A 388 3.15 -17.98 7.68
CA ASP A 388 3.87 -18.11 8.94
C ASP A 388 2.92 -18.38 10.14
N HIS A 389 1.66 -17.91 10.12
CA HIS A 389 0.65 -18.24 11.13
C HIS A 389 0.28 -19.74 11.14
N LEU A 390 0.03 -20.32 9.95
CA LEU A 390 -0.27 -21.75 9.80
C LEU A 390 0.90 -22.64 10.24
N ARG A 391 2.15 -22.18 10.03
CA ARG A 391 3.37 -22.85 10.50
C ARG A 391 3.56 -22.71 12.01
N LYS A 392 3.46 -21.50 12.58
CA LYS A 392 3.64 -21.24 14.03
C LYS A 392 2.63 -22.00 14.89
N ARG A 393 1.40 -22.21 14.40
CA ARG A 393 0.37 -23.02 15.09
C ARG A 393 0.44 -24.53 14.83
N GLY A 394 1.42 -25.02 14.08
CA GLY A 394 1.58 -26.45 13.77
C GLY A 394 0.46 -27.07 12.93
N ILE A 395 -0.42 -26.25 12.32
CA ILE A 395 -1.61 -26.72 11.60
C ILE A 395 -1.20 -27.45 10.29
N MET A 396 -0.08 -27.04 9.69
CA MET A 396 0.43 -27.62 8.45
C MET A 396 1.97 -27.64 8.43
N SER A 397 2.57 -28.68 7.84
CA SER A 397 4.02 -28.76 7.62
C SER A 397 4.52 -27.70 6.61
N THR A 398 5.82 -27.40 6.63
CA THR A 398 6.46 -26.48 5.68
C THR A 398 6.12 -26.82 4.23
N THR A 399 6.35 -28.08 3.83
CA THR A 399 6.02 -28.61 2.50
C THR A 399 4.55 -28.37 2.13
N ASN A 400 3.61 -28.65 3.05
CA ASN A 400 2.18 -28.49 2.77
C ASN A 400 1.76 -27.02 2.68
N VAL A 401 2.35 -26.12 3.47
CA VAL A 401 2.14 -24.67 3.33
C VAL A 401 2.69 -24.16 2.00
N ARG A 402 3.94 -24.48 1.64
CA ARG A 402 4.51 -24.02 0.36
C ARG A 402 3.72 -24.55 -0.84
N LYS A 403 3.26 -25.81 -0.80
CA LYS A 403 2.34 -26.37 -1.81
C LYS A 403 1.00 -25.64 -1.84
N LEU A 404 0.31 -25.44 -0.71
CA LEU A 404 -0.99 -24.76 -0.65
C LEU A 404 -0.93 -23.35 -1.24
N PHE A 405 0.05 -22.53 -0.83
CA PHE A 405 0.16 -21.15 -1.28
C PHE A 405 0.55 -21.02 -2.75
N ASN A 406 1.46 -21.88 -3.25
CA ASN A 406 1.86 -21.83 -4.65
C ASN A 406 0.77 -22.37 -5.59
N CYS A 407 0.17 -23.52 -5.24
CA CYS A 407 -0.88 -24.15 -6.06
C CYS A 407 -2.19 -23.36 -6.01
N GLY A 408 -2.53 -22.78 -4.85
CA GLY A 408 -3.66 -21.86 -4.70
C GLY A 408 -3.45 -20.57 -5.51
N GLY A 409 -2.28 -19.92 -5.39
CA GLY A 409 -2.00 -18.68 -6.10
C GLY A 409 -2.02 -18.82 -7.63
N PHE A 410 -1.14 -19.65 -8.19
CA PHE A 410 -1.07 -19.86 -9.65
C PHE A 410 -2.27 -20.62 -10.20
N GLY A 411 -2.88 -21.53 -9.43
CA GLY A 411 -4.05 -22.29 -9.87
C GLY A 411 -5.28 -21.40 -10.04
N MET A 412 -5.52 -20.49 -9.08
CA MET A 412 -6.57 -19.48 -9.21
C MET A 412 -6.24 -18.47 -10.31
N GLU A 413 -4.99 -18.01 -10.43
CA GLU A 413 -4.58 -17.12 -11.53
C GLU A 413 -4.80 -17.76 -12.92
N ALA A 414 -4.46 -19.05 -13.09
CA ALA A 414 -4.72 -19.79 -14.34
C ALA A 414 -6.22 -19.94 -14.65
N LEU A 415 -7.05 -20.25 -13.65
CA LEU A 415 -8.50 -20.28 -13.79
C LEU A 415 -9.05 -18.90 -14.19
N PHE A 416 -8.58 -17.82 -13.55
CA PHE A 416 -8.99 -16.47 -13.90
C PHE A 416 -8.51 -16.05 -15.30
N PHE A 417 -7.33 -16.48 -15.76
CA PHE A 417 -6.89 -16.23 -17.14
C PHE A 417 -7.77 -16.94 -18.19
N LEU A 418 -8.33 -18.12 -17.89
CA LEU A 418 -9.36 -18.73 -18.74
C LEU A 418 -10.66 -17.92 -18.74
N VAL A 419 -11.04 -17.33 -17.59
CA VAL A 419 -12.19 -16.39 -17.52
C VAL A 419 -11.91 -15.11 -18.32
N VAL A 420 -10.69 -14.55 -18.27
CA VAL A 420 -10.26 -13.42 -19.11
C VAL A 420 -10.39 -13.77 -20.59
N ALA A 421 -9.85 -14.92 -21.03
CA ALA A 421 -9.97 -15.38 -22.41
C ALA A 421 -11.45 -15.51 -22.86
N ASN A 422 -12.31 -16.05 -22.01
CA ASN A 422 -13.75 -16.14 -22.32
C ASN A 422 -14.42 -14.75 -22.38
N ALA A 423 -14.13 -13.87 -21.42
CA ALA A 423 -14.65 -12.50 -21.39
C ALA A 423 -14.19 -11.67 -22.61
N THR A 424 -12.94 -11.85 -23.07
CA THR A 424 -12.41 -11.30 -24.33
C THR A 424 -13.20 -11.82 -25.54
N THR A 425 -13.56 -13.10 -25.56
CA THR A 425 -14.40 -13.68 -26.63
C THR A 425 -15.78 -13.03 -26.70
N HIS A 426 -16.36 -12.66 -25.56
CA HIS A 426 -17.63 -11.94 -25.45
C HIS A 426 -17.50 -10.40 -25.49
N ARG A 427 -16.29 -9.85 -25.75
CA ARG A 427 -15.96 -8.41 -25.68
C ARG A 427 -16.38 -7.71 -24.37
N ASN A 428 -16.49 -8.45 -23.26
CA ASN A 428 -16.87 -7.89 -21.95
C ASN A 428 -15.62 -7.39 -21.20
N GLY A 429 -15.23 -6.15 -21.49
CA GLY A 429 -14.04 -5.50 -20.91
C GLY A 429 -14.07 -5.42 -19.38
N THR A 430 -15.24 -5.17 -18.77
CA THR A 430 -15.41 -5.13 -17.32
C THR A 430 -15.16 -6.51 -16.69
N ALA A 431 -15.76 -7.57 -17.22
CA ALA A 431 -15.56 -8.92 -16.70
C ALA A 431 -14.11 -9.41 -16.90
N ALA A 432 -13.49 -9.09 -18.04
CA ALA A 432 -12.08 -9.39 -18.28
C ALA A 432 -11.17 -8.63 -17.31
N THR A 433 -11.43 -7.35 -17.07
CA THR A 433 -10.67 -6.51 -16.13
C THR A 433 -10.78 -7.02 -14.69
N VAL A 434 -11.99 -7.33 -14.22
CA VAL A 434 -12.23 -7.83 -12.85
C VAL A 434 -11.62 -9.23 -12.67
N ALA A 435 -11.78 -10.14 -13.64
CA ALA A 435 -11.14 -11.46 -13.61
C ALA A 435 -9.61 -11.34 -13.59
N LEU A 436 -9.03 -10.44 -14.38
CA LEU A 436 -7.59 -10.19 -14.40
C LEU A 436 -7.10 -9.63 -13.05
N ALA A 437 -7.80 -8.63 -12.50
CA ALA A 437 -7.46 -8.04 -11.21
C ALA A 437 -7.47 -9.08 -10.08
N ILE A 438 -8.47 -9.96 -10.04
CA ILE A 438 -8.56 -11.03 -9.03
C ILE A 438 -7.52 -12.14 -9.29
N GLY A 439 -7.24 -12.51 -10.54
CA GLY A 439 -6.21 -13.49 -10.88
C GLY A 439 -4.81 -13.07 -10.41
N VAL A 440 -4.43 -11.82 -10.71
CA VAL A 440 -3.13 -11.24 -10.30
C VAL A 440 -3.07 -11.01 -8.79
N ALA A 441 -4.19 -10.63 -8.16
CA ALA A 441 -4.33 -10.59 -6.72
C ALA A 441 -4.04 -11.96 -6.08
N CYS A 442 -4.64 -13.05 -6.61
CA CYS A 442 -4.37 -14.42 -6.16
C CYS A 442 -2.91 -14.85 -6.38
N SER A 443 -2.25 -14.41 -7.47
CA SER A 443 -0.81 -14.62 -7.71
C SER A 443 0.07 -14.17 -6.54
N GLY A 444 -0.37 -13.15 -5.78
CA GLY A 444 0.33 -12.66 -4.60
C GLY A 444 0.59 -13.75 -3.54
N PHE A 445 -0.31 -14.73 -3.38
CA PHE A 445 -0.12 -15.84 -2.45
C PHE A 445 1.03 -16.78 -2.87
N ALA A 446 1.28 -16.95 -4.17
CA ALA A 446 2.36 -17.82 -4.64
C ALA A 446 3.76 -17.30 -4.27
N ILE A 447 3.90 -15.99 -3.98
CA ILE A 447 5.16 -15.39 -3.53
C ILE A 447 5.55 -15.87 -2.12
N SER A 448 4.61 -16.19 -1.22
CA SER A 448 4.92 -16.89 0.04
C SER A 448 5.01 -18.42 -0.12
N GLY A 449 4.69 -18.94 -1.31
CA GLY A 449 4.95 -20.31 -1.76
C GLY A 449 6.37 -20.48 -2.30
N PHE A 450 6.55 -20.45 -3.62
CA PHE A 450 7.81 -20.88 -4.26
C PHE A 450 9.02 -20.00 -3.91
N ASN A 451 8.83 -18.67 -3.80
CA ASN A 451 9.94 -17.72 -3.74
C ASN A 451 10.75 -17.89 -2.45
N VAL A 452 10.07 -18.09 -1.32
CA VAL A 452 10.70 -18.33 0.00
C VAL A 452 11.36 -19.72 0.08
N ASN A 453 10.87 -20.70 -0.69
CA ASN A 453 11.26 -22.10 -0.55
C ASN A 453 12.76 -22.37 -0.74
N HIS A 454 13.48 -21.53 -1.50
CA HIS A 454 14.95 -21.58 -1.63
C HIS A 454 15.69 -21.59 -0.28
N LEU A 455 15.21 -20.80 0.68
CA LEU A 455 15.78 -20.69 2.02
C LEU A 455 15.39 -21.88 2.92
N ASP A 456 14.31 -22.58 2.60
CA ASP A 456 13.80 -23.71 3.38
C ASP A 456 14.46 -25.02 2.95
N ILE A 457 14.72 -25.23 1.66
CA ILE A 457 15.39 -26.44 1.15
C ILE A 457 16.91 -26.45 1.38
N ALA A 458 17.58 -25.29 1.37
CA ALA A 458 19.04 -25.20 1.49
C ALA A 458 19.53 -23.79 1.93
N PRO A 459 19.43 -23.41 3.22
CA PRO A 459 19.82 -22.10 3.73
C PRO A 459 21.26 -21.68 3.35
N ARG A 460 22.22 -22.62 3.34
CA ARG A 460 23.63 -22.39 2.98
C ARG A 460 23.81 -21.87 1.55
N TYR A 461 22.97 -22.35 0.62
CA TYR A 461 23.10 -22.14 -0.83
C TYR A 461 21.98 -21.28 -1.43
N ALA A 462 21.07 -20.73 -0.61
CA ALA A 462 19.84 -20.08 -1.06
C ALA A 462 20.05 -18.95 -2.08
N SER A 463 21.11 -18.13 -1.94
CA SER A 463 21.45 -17.08 -2.91
C SER A 463 21.84 -17.64 -4.29
N ILE A 464 22.56 -18.77 -4.34
CA ILE A 464 22.98 -19.43 -5.57
C ILE A 464 21.77 -20.08 -6.25
N LEU A 465 20.90 -20.75 -5.48
CA LEU A 465 19.67 -21.36 -5.99
C LEU A 465 18.68 -20.31 -6.51
N MET A 466 18.55 -19.17 -5.83
CA MET A 466 17.77 -18.01 -6.32
C MET A 466 18.39 -17.40 -7.58
N GLY A 467 19.72 -17.27 -7.67
CA GLY A 467 20.39 -16.83 -8.90
C GLY A 467 20.12 -17.76 -10.08
N MET A 468 20.11 -19.07 -9.86
CA MET A 468 19.78 -20.06 -10.90
C MET A 468 18.30 -20.01 -11.31
N SER A 469 17.36 -19.98 -10.36
CA SER A 469 15.92 -19.96 -10.67
C SER A 469 15.48 -18.63 -11.28
N ASN A 470 16.02 -17.50 -10.84
CA ASN A 470 15.75 -16.18 -11.42
C ASN A 470 16.43 -16.00 -12.78
N GLY A 471 17.62 -16.56 -12.98
CA GLY A 471 18.27 -16.63 -14.30
C GLY A 471 17.43 -17.37 -15.33
N ILE A 472 16.83 -18.51 -14.97
CA ILE A 472 15.92 -19.22 -15.87
C ILE A 472 14.59 -18.46 -16.03
N GLY A 473 14.09 -17.81 -14.98
CA GLY A 473 12.89 -16.96 -15.03
C GLY A 473 13.03 -15.78 -16.01
N THR A 474 14.18 -15.10 -16.04
CA THR A 474 14.38 -13.94 -16.93
C THR A 474 14.41 -14.29 -18.42
N ILE A 475 14.67 -15.56 -18.78
CA ILE A 475 14.52 -16.05 -20.18
C ILE A 475 13.07 -15.87 -20.65
N ALA A 476 12.07 -16.04 -19.77
CA ALA A 476 10.68 -15.78 -20.12
C ALA A 476 10.44 -14.29 -20.51
N GLY A 477 11.19 -13.35 -19.92
CA GLY A 477 11.12 -11.93 -20.29
C GLY A 477 11.67 -11.62 -21.68
N LEU A 478 12.58 -12.45 -22.20
CA LEU A 478 13.08 -12.37 -23.58
C LEU A 478 12.10 -13.03 -24.57
N LEU A 479 11.43 -14.12 -24.16
CA LEU A 479 10.54 -14.89 -25.03
C LEU A 479 9.13 -14.29 -25.15
N VAL A 480 8.54 -13.81 -24.05
CA VAL A 480 7.15 -13.34 -24.02
C VAL A 480 6.85 -12.25 -25.05
N PRO A 481 7.69 -11.20 -25.25
CA PRO A 481 7.44 -10.20 -26.27
C PRO A 481 7.35 -10.79 -27.68
N PHE A 482 8.31 -11.64 -28.04
CA PHE A 482 8.34 -12.31 -29.34
C PHE A 482 7.08 -13.17 -29.60
N PHE A 483 6.63 -13.92 -28.59
CA PHE A 483 5.40 -14.71 -28.71
C PHE A 483 4.15 -13.83 -28.81
N VAL A 484 4.02 -12.81 -27.96
CA VAL A 484 2.82 -11.94 -27.94
C VAL A 484 2.73 -11.13 -29.23
N ASP A 485 3.82 -10.51 -29.70
CA ASP A 485 3.82 -9.70 -30.92
C ASP A 485 3.51 -10.53 -32.18
N ASN A 486 4.02 -11.75 -32.28
CA ASN A 486 3.73 -12.63 -33.41
C ASN A 486 2.28 -13.13 -33.40
N ILE A 487 1.72 -13.46 -32.23
CA ILE A 487 0.31 -13.88 -32.11
C ILE A 487 -0.64 -12.70 -32.34
N THR A 488 -0.36 -11.53 -31.76
CA THR A 488 -1.21 -10.32 -31.81
C THR A 488 -1.00 -9.46 -33.06
N LYS A 489 -0.26 -9.97 -34.06
CA LYS A 489 0.05 -9.28 -35.32
C LYS A 489 -1.16 -8.71 -36.06
N ASN A 490 -2.32 -9.36 -35.95
CA ASN A 490 -3.58 -8.96 -36.57
C ASN A 490 -4.43 -8.00 -35.70
N LYS A 491 -3.97 -7.67 -34.48
CA LYS A 491 -4.60 -6.74 -33.51
C LYS A 491 -6.06 -7.03 -33.17
N ASP A 492 -6.40 -8.31 -33.08
CA ASP A 492 -7.76 -8.78 -32.83
C ASP A 492 -7.92 -9.46 -31.46
N ALA A 493 -9.15 -9.42 -30.94
CA ALA A 493 -9.49 -10.02 -29.65
C ALA A 493 -9.36 -11.56 -29.63
N HIS A 494 -9.39 -12.24 -30.78
CA HIS A 494 -9.24 -13.70 -30.84
C HIS A 494 -7.78 -14.13 -30.64
N SER A 495 -6.82 -13.38 -31.18
CA SER A 495 -5.41 -13.54 -30.85
C SER A 495 -5.13 -13.26 -29.38
N TRP A 496 -5.69 -12.20 -28.79
CA TRP A 496 -5.55 -11.93 -27.35
C TRP A 496 -6.13 -13.04 -26.47
N ARG A 497 -7.30 -13.60 -26.82
CA ARG A 497 -7.84 -14.81 -26.17
C ARG A 497 -6.83 -15.97 -26.18
N ASN A 498 -6.18 -16.21 -27.32
CA ASN A 498 -5.23 -17.31 -27.46
C ASN A 498 -3.95 -17.09 -26.61
N VAL A 499 -3.50 -15.83 -26.44
CA VAL A 499 -2.41 -15.47 -25.50
C VAL A 499 -2.78 -15.84 -24.05
N PHE A 500 -3.99 -15.50 -23.58
CA PHE A 500 -4.42 -15.83 -22.22
C PHE A 500 -4.66 -17.33 -21.99
N ILE A 501 -5.03 -18.10 -23.01
CA ILE A 501 -5.09 -19.56 -22.94
C ILE A 501 -3.67 -20.14 -22.75
N ILE A 502 -2.68 -19.68 -23.51
CA ILE A 502 -1.28 -20.11 -23.36
C ILE A 502 -0.76 -19.75 -21.95
N ALA A 503 -1.03 -18.53 -21.49
CA ALA A 503 -0.69 -18.06 -20.14
C ALA A 503 -1.25 -18.97 -19.03
N ALA A 504 -2.52 -19.38 -19.15
CA ALA A 504 -3.17 -20.31 -18.23
C ALA A 504 -2.54 -21.72 -18.29
N CYS A 505 -2.29 -22.26 -19.49
CA CYS A 505 -1.63 -23.56 -19.67
C CYS A 505 -0.22 -23.60 -19.03
N VAL A 506 0.55 -22.52 -19.17
CA VAL A 506 1.87 -22.38 -18.54
C VAL A 506 1.77 -22.40 -17.01
N HIS A 507 0.77 -21.73 -16.42
CA HIS A 507 0.55 -21.82 -14.97
C HIS A 507 0.03 -23.19 -14.51
N PHE A 508 -0.90 -23.84 -15.23
CA PHE A 508 -1.37 -25.18 -14.87
C PHE A 508 -0.24 -26.22 -14.91
N PHE A 509 0.66 -26.15 -15.90
CA PHE A 509 1.87 -26.98 -15.93
C PHE A 509 2.76 -26.72 -14.72
N GLY A 510 3.06 -25.45 -14.42
CA GLY A 510 3.86 -25.07 -13.25
C GLY A 510 3.26 -25.50 -11.91
N VAL A 511 1.94 -25.37 -11.74
CA VAL A 511 1.19 -25.86 -10.57
C VAL A 511 1.30 -27.37 -10.44
N THR A 512 1.02 -28.12 -11.51
CA THR A 512 1.03 -29.59 -11.47
C THR A 512 2.43 -30.11 -11.15
N PHE A 513 3.46 -29.55 -11.80
CA PHE A 513 4.84 -29.94 -11.55
C PHE A 513 5.29 -29.60 -10.11
N TYR A 514 4.93 -28.42 -9.59
CA TYR A 514 5.25 -28.03 -8.22
C TYR A 514 4.48 -28.85 -7.17
N ALA A 515 3.19 -29.12 -7.41
CA ALA A 515 2.34 -29.92 -6.51
C ALA A 515 2.91 -31.33 -6.30
N VAL A 516 3.44 -31.95 -7.35
CA VAL A 516 4.13 -33.25 -7.26
C VAL A 516 5.50 -33.08 -6.59
N PHE A 517 6.41 -32.31 -7.19
CA PHE A 517 7.85 -32.39 -6.91
C PHE A 517 8.39 -31.42 -5.83
N CYS A 518 7.59 -30.48 -5.33
CA CYS A 518 8.03 -29.60 -4.24
C CYS A 518 8.25 -30.36 -2.92
N SER A 519 9.38 -30.06 -2.27
CA SER A 519 9.58 -30.24 -0.83
C SER A 519 9.92 -28.89 -0.19
N GLY A 520 9.55 -28.73 1.09
CA GLY A 520 9.95 -27.63 1.97
C GLY A 520 10.78 -28.13 3.17
N GLU A 521 11.49 -29.24 2.98
CA GLU A 521 12.40 -29.85 3.96
C GLU A 521 13.87 -29.71 3.51
N LEU A 522 14.77 -29.62 4.49
CA LEU A 522 16.21 -29.49 4.27
C LEU A 522 16.74 -30.66 3.44
N GLN A 523 17.46 -30.35 2.36
CA GLN A 523 17.94 -31.39 1.44
C GLN A 523 19.24 -32.04 1.96
N PRO A 524 19.47 -33.36 1.77
CA PRO A 524 20.65 -34.06 2.29
C PRO A 524 22.02 -33.61 1.73
N TRP A 525 22.04 -32.62 0.84
CA TRP A 525 23.25 -31.99 0.27
C TRP A 525 23.41 -30.52 0.70
N ALA A 526 22.49 -29.99 1.53
CA ALA A 526 22.55 -28.62 2.04
C ALA A 526 23.55 -28.48 3.21
N ASP A 527 23.71 -29.55 3.99
CA ASP A 527 24.70 -29.67 5.05
C ASP A 527 26.10 -30.00 4.48
N PRO A 528 27.18 -29.56 5.15
CA PRO A 528 28.55 -29.85 4.74
C PRO A 528 28.88 -31.33 4.92
N SER A 529 29.81 -31.86 4.12
CA SER A 529 30.36 -33.20 4.37
C SER A 529 31.18 -33.21 5.67
N ALA A 530 31.38 -34.40 6.24
CA ALA A 530 32.29 -34.60 7.38
C ALA A 530 33.76 -34.24 7.05
N GLU A 531 34.09 -34.05 5.77
CA GLU A 531 35.39 -33.53 5.31
C GLU A 531 35.40 -31.99 5.32
N GLU A 532 34.33 -31.32 4.86
CA GLU A 532 34.17 -29.86 4.99
C GLU A 532 34.07 -29.39 6.45
N GLN A 533 33.59 -30.25 7.37
CA GLN A 533 33.53 -29.94 8.81
C GLN A 533 34.90 -29.99 9.50
N LYS A 534 35.94 -30.53 8.86
CA LYS A 534 37.33 -30.40 9.36
C LYS A 534 37.85 -29.01 9.02
N SER A 535 37.80 -28.10 10.00
CA SER A 535 38.59 -26.88 9.96
C SER A 535 40.06 -27.22 9.74
N TRP A 536 40.74 -26.58 8.78
CA TRP A 536 42.19 -26.70 8.65
C TRP A 536 42.86 -26.30 9.97
N ASN A 537 43.61 -27.24 10.55
CA ASN A 537 44.27 -27.09 11.82
C ASN A 537 45.78 -27.05 11.55
N PRO A 538 46.48 -25.92 11.76
CA PRO A 538 47.91 -25.79 11.41
C PRO A 538 48.84 -26.77 12.15
N LEU A 539 48.32 -27.45 13.18
CA LEU A 539 49.01 -28.51 13.92
C LEU A 539 49.01 -29.88 13.20
N ASP A 540 48.13 -30.09 12.22
CA ASP A 540 48.00 -31.38 11.52
C ASP A 540 49.06 -31.54 10.40
N ASP A 541 49.53 -30.44 9.79
CA ASP A 541 50.63 -30.43 8.79
C ASP A 541 52.02 -30.53 9.45
N LEU A 542 52.18 -30.03 10.69
CA LEU A 542 53.41 -30.17 11.47
C LEU A 542 53.43 -31.51 12.21
N GLY A 543 53.61 -32.59 11.45
CA GLY A 543 53.43 -33.99 11.85
C GLY A 543 54.00 -34.41 13.22
N GLN A 544 53.25 -34.12 14.28
CA GLN A 544 53.45 -34.65 15.62
C GLN A 544 52.37 -35.69 15.89
N THR A 545 52.78 -36.95 16.03
CA THR A 545 51.94 -37.99 16.59
C THR A 545 51.39 -37.53 17.95
N LYS A 546 50.07 -37.65 18.18
CA LYS A 546 49.48 -37.40 19.50
C LYS A 546 50.34 -38.07 20.58
N PRO A 547 50.85 -37.34 21.60
CA PRO A 547 51.50 -37.98 22.73
C PRO A 547 50.49 -38.94 23.39
N PRO A 548 50.93 -40.12 23.88
CA PRO A 548 50.03 -41.04 24.57
C PRO A 548 49.36 -40.34 25.76
N ILE A 549 48.05 -40.51 25.89
CA ILE A 549 47.31 -40.04 27.07
C ILE A 549 47.85 -40.81 28.27
N PRO A 550 48.40 -40.16 29.31
CA PRO A 550 48.81 -40.85 30.52
C PRO A 550 47.56 -41.43 31.20
N PRO A 551 47.63 -42.64 31.79
CA PRO A 551 46.53 -43.14 32.62
C PRO A 551 46.29 -42.16 33.80
N PRO A 552 45.04 -42.03 34.28
CA PRO A 552 44.73 -41.10 35.36
C PRO A 552 45.53 -41.44 36.63
N PRO A 553 45.98 -40.42 37.40
CA PRO A 553 46.76 -40.66 38.60
C PRO A 553 45.92 -41.33 39.69
N ASN A 554 46.41 -42.44 40.22
CA ASN A 554 45.81 -43.11 41.39
C ASN A 554 46.01 -42.24 42.64
N THR A 555 45.07 -41.34 42.92
CA THR A 555 45.01 -40.62 44.20
C THR A 555 44.60 -41.58 45.30
N MET A 556 45.47 -41.71 46.32
CA MET A 556 45.38 -42.58 47.49
C MET A 556 43.95 -42.88 47.99
N GLN A 557 43.60 -44.17 48.06
CA GLN A 557 42.73 -44.63 49.13
C GLN A 557 43.52 -44.57 50.44
N SER A 558 42.90 -44.09 51.52
CA SER A 558 43.50 -44.03 52.84
C SER A 558 43.76 -45.41 53.41
N GLU A 559 44.95 -45.63 54.00
CA GLU A 559 45.17 -46.78 54.87
C GLU A 559 44.16 -46.79 56.03
N PHE A 560 43.48 -47.90 56.28
CA PHE A 560 43.17 -48.36 57.64
C PHE A 560 42.77 -49.85 57.63
N ILE A 561 43.56 -50.69 58.32
CA ILE A 561 43.26 -52.08 58.78
C ILE A 561 43.34 -53.26 57.74
N ARG A 562 44.55 -53.85 57.72
CA ARG A 562 44.90 -55.28 57.92
C ARG A 562 44.52 -56.42 56.93
N GLN A 563 45.60 -57.14 56.58
CA GLN A 563 45.78 -58.62 56.59
C GLN A 563 45.36 -59.45 55.35
N PRO A 564 46.02 -60.61 55.09
CA PRO A 564 46.70 -60.74 53.79
C PRO A 564 46.42 -62.02 52.97
N SER A 565 46.82 -61.95 51.69
CA SER A 565 47.42 -62.99 50.85
C SER A 565 46.82 -64.41 50.81
N LEU A 566 46.48 -64.87 49.59
CA LEU A 566 47.13 -66.05 49.00
C LEU A 566 47.02 -66.07 47.46
N ASP A 567 48.12 -66.49 46.83
CA ASP A 567 48.33 -66.78 45.41
C ASP A 567 47.99 -68.30 45.15
N PRO A 568 48.11 -68.92 43.94
CA PRO A 568 48.52 -68.37 42.64
C PRO A 568 47.76 -68.91 41.38
N ASN A 569 48.05 -68.27 40.23
CA ASN A 569 48.20 -68.78 38.84
C ASN A 569 47.40 -69.96 38.22
N ALA A 570 47.14 -69.74 36.91
CA ALA A 570 47.08 -70.70 35.79
C ALA A 570 45.81 -71.52 35.51
N GLY A 571 45.39 -71.55 34.23
CA GLY A 571 44.27 -72.34 33.72
C GLY A 571 43.97 -72.06 32.23
N TRP A 572 44.43 -72.95 31.35
CA TRP A 572 44.45 -72.86 29.89
C TRP A 572 43.08 -72.73 29.17
N ASN A 573 43.13 -72.30 27.91
CA ASN A 573 42.05 -72.41 26.91
C ASN A 573 41.49 -73.85 26.79
N ASP A 574 40.24 -74.00 26.33
CA ASP A 574 40.01 -74.50 24.95
C ASP A 574 38.59 -74.18 24.41
N ASN A 575 38.32 -74.62 23.17
CA ASN A 575 37.32 -74.11 22.23
C ASN A 575 35.88 -74.71 22.30
N ASP A 576 35.02 -74.03 21.51
CA ASP A 576 33.84 -74.52 20.76
C ASP A 576 32.46 -74.73 21.42
N GLN A 577 31.55 -73.82 21.02
CA GLN A 577 30.20 -74.03 20.48
C GLN A 577 29.27 -75.13 21.07
N LEU A 578 28.17 -74.69 21.68
CA LEU A 578 26.81 -75.07 21.22
C LEU A 578 25.71 -74.12 21.75
N ARG A 579 24.44 -74.42 21.43
CA ARG A 579 23.29 -73.48 21.45
C ARG A 579 22.45 -73.49 22.75
N ASN A 580 21.68 -72.40 22.87
CA ASN A 580 20.30 -72.30 23.43
C ASN A 580 20.06 -72.09 24.94
N THR A 581 18.93 -71.40 25.19
CA THR A 581 18.03 -71.44 26.38
C THR A 581 18.64 -71.09 27.75
N SER A 582 18.36 -69.94 28.39
CA SER A 582 17.08 -69.34 28.86
C SER A 582 16.63 -69.77 30.27
N GLY A 583 16.61 -68.83 31.21
CA GLY A 583 16.06 -68.91 32.57
C GLY A 583 16.55 -67.67 33.36
N TYR A 584 15.78 -66.88 34.13
CA TYR A 584 14.76 -67.18 35.15
C TYR A 584 15.32 -68.04 36.32
N SER A 585 15.22 -67.63 37.61
CA SER A 585 14.48 -66.50 38.18
C SER A 585 14.63 -66.26 39.71
N GLN A 586 13.95 -65.19 40.19
CA GLN A 586 13.28 -65.00 41.50
C GLN A 586 14.02 -64.25 42.66
N PRO A 587 13.27 -63.58 43.59
CA PRO A 587 13.70 -62.32 44.25
C PRO A 587 13.37 -62.20 45.77
N VAL A 588 13.51 -61.00 46.35
CA VAL A 588 12.80 -60.39 47.53
C VAL A 588 13.06 -58.86 47.42
N ILE A 589 12.12 -57.90 47.34
CA ILE A 589 10.95 -57.46 48.16
C ILE A 589 11.33 -56.63 49.41
N ASN A 590 10.63 -55.57 49.87
CA ASN A 590 10.05 -54.33 49.28
C ASN A 590 9.42 -53.46 50.43
N TYR A 591 9.42 -52.12 50.31
CA TYR A 591 8.52 -51.13 50.94
C TYR A 591 8.56 -49.88 50.01
N GLY A 592 7.51 -49.14 49.65
CA GLY A 592 6.22 -48.82 50.30
C GLY A 592 6.29 -47.33 50.72
N SER A 593 5.48 -46.38 50.23
CA SER A 593 4.11 -46.44 49.69
C SER A 593 3.68 -45.19 48.87
N THR A 594 2.67 -45.32 47.98
CA THR A 594 1.52 -44.40 47.67
C THR A 594 1.72 -42.88 47.44
N GLU A 595 0.96 -42.11 46.64
CA GLU A 595 -0.12 -42.18 45.60
C GLU A 595 -0.35 -40.72 45.10
N THR A 596 -1.20 -40.24 44.18
CA THR A 596 -2.24 -40.62 43.15
C THR A 596 -2.22 -39.46 42.10
N ASN A 597 -2.97 -39.29 40.99
CA ASN A 597 -3.96 -40.03 40.15
C ASN A 597 -3.83 -39.41 38.72
N ALA A 598 -3.88 -40.12 37.59
CA ALA A 598 -5.00 -40.83 36.93
C ALA A 598 -6.04 -39.94 36.21
N ASN A 599 -6.02 -39.95 34.86
CA ASN A 599 -7.19 -40.28 34.02
C ASN A 599 -6.82 -40.52 32.53
N PRO A 600 -7.61 -41.29 31.74
CA PRO A 600 -7.04 -42.09 30.65
C PRO A 600 -7.83 -42.14 29.32
N PHE A 601 -7.24 -41.77 28.18
CA PHE A 601 -7.73 -42.19 26.86
C PHE A 601 -6.59 -42.35 25.84
N HIS A 602 -6.30 -43.60 25.47
CA HIS A 602 -5.51 -43.92 24.28
C HIS A 602 -6.38 -44.73 23.31
N SER A 603 -6.54 -44.24 22.08
CA SER A 603 -7.27 -44.95 21.02
C SER A 603 -6.42 -46.08 20.45
N THR A 604 -6.95 -47.30 20.41
CA THR A 604 -6.30 -48.46 19.77
C THR A 604 -6.56 -48.46 18.26
N ASN A 605 -5.51 -48.28 17.44
CA ASN A 605 -5.61 -48.44 16.00
C ASN A 605 -4.28 -48.99 15.42
N PRO A 606 -4.20 -50.25 14.98
CA PRO A 606 -2.94 -50.98 14.76
C PRO A 606 -2.22 -50.68 13.42
N PHE A 607 -2.39 -49.48 12.87
CA PHE A 607 -1.76 -49.05 11.60
C PHE A 607 -0.91 -47.77 11.71
N ALA A 608 -0.66 -47.27 12.92
CA ALA A 608 0.31 -46.22 13.16
C ALA A 608 1.74 -46.79 13.22
N THR A 609 2.46 -46.77 12.09
CA THR A 609 3.92 -46.99 12.10
C THR A 609 4.61 -45.80 12.74
N ASP A 610 5.52 -46.04 13.70
CA ASP A 610 6.33 -45.01 14.36
C ASP A 610 7.26 -44.26 13.40
N ILE A 611 6.73 -43.23 12.73
CA ILE A 611 7.56 -42.22 12.09
C ILE A 611 8.18 -41.37 13.22
N ARG A 612 9.42 -41.67 13.57
CA ARG A 612 10.28 -40.75 14.34
C ARG A 612 10.50 -39.48 13.52
N GLN A 613 9.57 -38.53 13.61
CA GLN A 613 9.77 -37.17 13.15
C GLN A 613 10.81 -36.51 14.06
N THR A 614 12.07 -36.49 13.62
CA THR A 614 13.05 -35.53 14.12
C THR A 614 12.54 -34.13 13.82
N ALA A 615 11.98 -33.47 14.84
CA ALA A 615 11.53 -32.09 14.75
C ALA A 615 12.69 -31.22 14.25
N VAL A 616 12.47 -30.51 13.14
CA VAL A 616 13.55 -29.87 12.36
C VAL A 616 14.30 -28.79 13.16
N GLN A 617 13.65 -28.21 14.19
CA GLN A 617 14.22 -27.28 15.17
C GLN A 617 13.48 -27.47 16.52
N PRO A 618 14.08 -27.07 17.67
CA PRO A 618 13.37 -27.00 18.95
C PRO A 618 12.22 -25.97 18.92
N PRO A 619 11.21 -26.11 19.79
CA PRO A 619 10.09 -25.16 19.86
C PRO A 619 10.52 -23.84 20.51
N ALA A 620 10.58 -22.76 19.71
CA ALA A 620 10.79 -21.40 20.20
C ALA A 620 9.43 -20.69 20.38
N THR A 621 9.09 -20.32 21.62
CA THR A 621 7.95 -19.44 21.90
C THR A 621 8.30 -17.98 21.57
N ASP A 622 7.33 -17.23 21.06
CA ASP A 622 7.49 -15.85 20.58
C ASP A 622 6.99 -14.85 21.61
N ASP A 623 7.49 -14.99 22.83
CA ASP A 623 7.10 -14.12 23.96
C ASP A 623 7.65 -12.69 23.75
N TYR A 624 8.73 -12.54 22.95
CA TYR A 624 9.33 -11.26 22.58
C TYR A 624 8.33 -10.28 21.96
N SER A 625 7.51 -10.73 21.00
CA SER A 625 6.56 -9.82 20.32
C SER A 625 5.30 -9.51 21.13
N HIS A 626 5.02 -10.28 22.18
CA HIS A 626 3.96 -9.99 23.15
C HIS A 626 4.46 -9.01 24.24
N ASP A 627 5.64 -9.26 24.80
CA ASP A 627 6.23 -8.43 25.86
C ASP A 627 6.52 -7.00 25.40
N VAL A 628 7.06 -6.81 24.18
CA VAL A 628 7.36 -5.45 23.69
C VAL A 628 6.10 -4.61 23.57
N MET A 629 4.95 -5.21 23.25
CA MET A 629 3.67 -4.50 23.29
C MET A 629 3.20 -4.21 24.72
N GLN A 630 3.39 -5.13 25.68
CA GLN A 630 3.02 -4.88 27.08
C GLN A 630 3.91 -3.83 27.75
N GLN A 631 5.22 -3.84 27.51
CA GLN A 631 6.14 -2.81 28.00
C GLN A 631 5.84 -1.43 27.39
N GLN A 632 5.45 -1.37 26.11
CA GLN A 632 4.99 -0.13 25.48
C GLN A 632 3.61 0.33 25.97
N GLN A 633 2.71 -0.59 26.38
CA GLN A 633 1.47 -0.23 27.07
C GLN A 633 1.75 0.36 28.45
N GLN A 634 2.62 -0.26 29.26
CA GLN A 634 2.98 0.26 30.59
C GLN A 634 3.68 1.63 30.51
N GLN A 635 4.58 1.86 29.55
CA GLN A 635 5.14 3.20 29.30
C GLN A 635 4.10 4.24 28.83
N HIS A 636 2.95 3.80 28.30
CA HIS A 636 1.84 4.70 27.95
C HIS A 636 0.80 4.90 29.07
N GLU A 637 0.72 4.00 30.04
CA GLU A 637 -0.15 4.13 31.21
C GLU A 637 0.35 5.24 32.15
N ASP A 638 1.66 5.33 32.38
CA ASP A 638 2.31 6.43 33.14
C ASP A 638 2.10 7.83 32.53
N THR A 639 1.57 7.94 31.30
CA THR A 639 1.21 9.23 30.67
C THR A 639 -0.30 9.48 30.52
N ARG A 640 -1.18 8.66 31.11
CA ARG A 640 -2.65 8.74 30.88
C ARG A 640 -3.52 8.81 32.14
N HIS A 641 -3.19 9.66 33.10
CA HIS A 641 -4.18 10.16 34.06
C HIS A 641 -5.11 11.24 33.46
N THR A 642 -5.84 10.91 32.39
CA THR A 642 -7.08 11.61 31.98
C THR A 642 -7.88 10.82 30.93
N PHE A 643 -9.17 10.60 31.18
CA PHE A 643 -10.21 10.05 30.28
C PHE A 643 -10.06 8.59 29.78
N ASP A 644 -10.66 7.66 30.53
CA ASP A 644 -11.44 6.55 29.96
C ASP A 644 -12.74 7.09 29.30
N VAL A 645 -13.57 6.36 28.53
CA VAL A 645 -13.85 4.91 28.45
C VAL A 645 -14.34 4.54 27.02
N ILE A 646 -14.17 3.27 26.59
CA ILE A 646 -15.13 2.40 25.85
C ILE A 646 -14.51 1.48 24.77
N SER A 647 -14.85 0.18 24.88
CA SER A 647 -14.81 -0.92 23.89
C SER A 647 -13.47 -1.62 23.60
N GLN A 648 -13.57 -2.94 23.43
CA GLN A 648 -12.47 -3.91 23.37
C GLN A 648 -12.63 -4.82 22.14
N THR A 649 -11.54 -5.17 21.45
CA THR A 649 -11.40 -6.41 20.66
C THR A 649 -9.92 -6.72 20.43
N PRO A 650 -9.44 -7.97 20.55
CA PRO A 650 -8.01 -8.29 20.46
C PRO A 650 -7.52 -8.76 19.07
N GLY A 651 -6.28 -8.42 18.73
CA GLY A 651 -5.36 -9.41 18.12
C GLY A 651 -5.24 -9.49 16.58
N VAL A 652 -4.94 -8.37 15.90
CA VAL A 652 -4.32 -8.40 14.55
C VAL A 652 -3.11 -7.44 14.58
N PRO A 653 -1.91 -7.83 14.10
CA PRO A 653 -0.71 -7.01 14.23
C PRO A 653 -0.81 -5.71 13.43
N GLU A 654 -0.98 -4.59 14.14
CA GLU A 654 -1.31 -3.30 13.56
C GLU A 654 -0.27 -2.80 12.55
N MET A 655 1.01 -3.18 12.66
CA MET A 655 2.04 -2.80 11.68
C MET A 655 1.72 -3.27 10.25
N ALA A 656 1.11 -4.46 10.07
CA ALA A 656 0.74 -4.92 8.73
C ALA A 656 -0.37 -4.04 8.14
N VAL A 657 -1.37 -3.71 8.98
CA VAL A 657 -2.46 -2.80 8.65
C VAL A 657 -1.94 -1.36 8.47
N SER A 658 -0.89 -0.95 9.18
CA SER A 658 -0.28 0.38 9.12
C SER A 658 0.59 0.55 7.87
N VAL A 659 1.38 -0.45 7.48
CA VAL A 659 2.11 -0.45 6.20
C VAL A 659 1.12 -0.51 5.03
N VAL A 660 0.06 -1.32 5.11
CA VAL A 660 -1.01 -1.32 4.09
C VAL A 660 -1.77 0.01 4.07
N LYS A 661 -2.12 0.60 5.22
CA LYS A 661 -2.69 1.96 5.30
C LYS A 661 -1.75 3.02 4.75
N SER A 662 -0.44 2.89 4.97
CA SER A 662 0.56 3.84 4.46
C SER A 662 0.78 3.69 2.96
N LEU A 663 0.80 2.47 2.43
CA LEU A 663 0.84 2.22 0.99
C LEU A 663 -0.47 2.60 0.30
N LEU A 664 -1.63 2.41 0.96
CA LEU A 664 -2.92 2.91 0.50
C LEU A 664 -3.02 4.43 0.61
N PHE A 665 -2.43 5.07 1.63
CA PHE A 665 -2.41 6.52 1.79
C PHE A 665 -1.44 7.16 0.78
N ILE A 666 -0.27 6.57 0.55
CA ILE A 666 0.62 6.94 -0.55
C ILE A 666 -0.08 6.70 -1.89
N PHE A 667 -0.80 5.59 -2.08
CA PHE A 667 -1.61 5.37 -3.28
C PHE A 667 -2.70 6.44 -3.40
N PHE A 668 -3.47 6.77 -2.36
CA PHE A 668 -4.49 7.82 -2.42
C PHE A 668 -3.91 9.22 -2.61
N PHE A 669 -2.74 9.52 -2.06
CA PHE A 669 -2.03 10.79 -2.21
C PHE A 669 -1.44 10.94 -3.62
N VAL A 670 -0.82 9.86 -4.15
CA VAL A 670 -0.35 9.78 -5.53
C VAL A 670 -1.52 9.74 -6.51
N PHE A 671 -2.64 9.10 -6.18
CA PHE A 671 -3.88 9.07 -6.97
C PHE A 671 -4.56 10.44 -6.97
N HIS A 672 -4.55 11.16 -5.85
CA HIS A 672 -4.98 12.56 -5.76
C HIS A 672 -4.10 13.46 -6.67
N GLN A 673 -2.77 13.27 -6.65
CA GLN A 673 -1.84 13.93 -7.58
C GLN A 673 -2.09 13.51 -9.06
N ILE A 674 -2.43 12.26 -9.35
CA ILE A 674 -2.74 11.79 -10.72
C ILE A 674 -4.07 12.37 -11.22
N LEU A 675 -5.05 12.52 -10.34
CA LEU A 675 -6.32 13.18 -10.64
C LEU A 675 -6.12 14.67 -10.93
N ASP A 676 -5.25 15.36 -10.17
CA ASP A 676 -4.77 16.73 -10.47
C ASP A 676 -4.13 16.79 -11.87
N VAL A 677 -3.19 15.89 -12.16
CA VAL A 677 -2.41 15.88 -13.42
C VAL A 677 -3.27 15.60 -14.66
N LYS A 678 -4.37 14.85 -14.54
CA LYS A 678 -5.23 14.50 -15.68
C LYS A 678 -6.21 15.59 -16.12
N ALA A 679 -6.20 16.76 -15.49
CA ALA A 679 -6.89 17.95 -16.03
C ALA A 679 -6.21 18.54 -17.28
N GLN A 680 -4.97 18.15 -17.59
CA GLN A 680 -4.15 18.74 -18.66
C GLN A 680 -4.45 18.18 -20.06
N ASN A 681 -5.48 18.72 -20.70
CA ASN A 681 -5.36 19.08 -22.13
C ASN A 681 -6.08 20.40 -22.52
N LYS A 682 -6.40 21.23 -21.53
CA LYS A 682 -6.35 22.70 -21.61
C LYS A 682 -5.13 23.17 -20.79
N THR A 683 -4.58 24.33 -21.11
CA THR A 683 -3.37 24.86 -20.46
C THR A 683 -3.61 25.22 -18.99
N LEU A 684 -2.98 24.49 -18.06
CA LEU A 684 -3.08 24.78 -16.61
C LEU A 684 -2.58 26.18 -16.21
N LYS A 685 -1.72 26.81 -17.03
CA LYS A 685 -1.33 28.22 -16.86
C LYS A 685 -2.50 29.20 -16.96
N ASP A 686 -3.53 28.86 -17.74
CA ASP A 686 -4.75 29.65 -17.80
C ASP A 686 -5.68 29.32 -16.62
N LEU A 687 -5.82 28.02 -16.32
CA LEU A 687 -6.73 27.54 -15.25
C LEU A 687 -6.35 28.06 -13.86
N PHE A 688 -5.05 28.20 -13.56
CA PHE A 688 -4.54 28.84 -12.35
C PHE A 688 -3.98 30.25 -12.62
N ASN A 689 -4.61 31.00 -13.53
CA ASN A 689 -4.33 32.43 -13.61
C ASN A 689 -4.70 33.13 -12.29
N SER A 690 -3.70 33.72 -11.65
CA SER A 690 -3.84 34.44 -10.38
C SER A 690 -4.48 35.82 -10.52
N THR A 691 -4.68 36.34 -11.75
CA THR A 691 -5.46 37.56 -11.96
C THR A 691 -6.95 37.27 -11.81
N SER A 692 -7.60 37.91 -10.84
CA SER A 692 -9.06 37.97 -10.80
C SER A 692 -9.61 38.66 -12.06
N CYS A 693 -10.60 38.05 -12.70
CA CYS A 693 -11.37 38.67 -13.78
C CYS A 693 -12.19 39.89 -13.29
N ALA A 694 -12.49 39.96 -11.99
CA ALA A 694 -13.17 41.07 -11.34
C ALA A 694 -12.17 42.05 -10.71
N LYS A 695 -12.42 43.35 -10.83
CA LYS A 695 -11.58 44.40 -10.24
C LYS A 695 -12.13 44.84 -8.88
N PRO A 696 -11.27 45.11 -7.87
CA PRO A 696 -11.72 45.73 -6.62
C PRO A 696 -12.22 47.17 -6.86
N PRO A 697 -13.04 47.74 -5.95
CA PRO A 697 -13.43 47.22 -4.64
C PRO A 697 -14.55 46.17 -4.68
N TYR A 698 -14.42 45.12 -3.87
CA TYR A 698 -15.44 44.09 -3.69
C TYR A 698 -16.49 44.52 -2.65
N THR A 699 -17.32 45.50 -3.00
CA THR A 699 -18.43 45.98 -2.16
C THR A 699 -19.78 45.64 -2.77
N CYS A 700 -20.72 45.24 -1.91
CA CYS A 700 -22.13 45.09 -2.28
C CYS A 700 -22.86 46.43 -2.09
N PRO A 701 -23.78 46.82 -2.99
CA PRO A 701 -24.24 46.08 -4.17
C PRO A 701 -23.29 46.25 -5.36
N HIS A 702 -23.04 45.15 -6.08
CA HIS A 702 -22.01 45.07 -7.13
C HIS A 702 -22.62 44.88 -8.53
N PRO A 703 -22.21 45.63 -9.57
CA PRO A 703 -22.88 45.62 -10.88
C PRO A 703 -22.73 44.31 -11.67
N GLN A 704 -21.88 43.36 -11.22
CA GLN A 704 -21.75 42.03 -11.83
C GLN A 704 -22.56 40.93 -11.11
N ILE A 705 -23.33 41.29 -10.07
CA ILE A 705 -24.23 40.39 -9.32
C ILE A 705 -25.64 40.97 -9.41
N GLU A 706 -26.48 40.36 -10.24
CA GLU A 706 -27.82 40.86 -10.57
C GLU A 706 -28.94 39.95 -10.02
N PHE A 707 -30.06 40.52 -9.60
CA PHE A 707 -31.21 39.80 -9.04
C PHE A 707 -32.43 39.90 -9.95
N TYR A 708 -32.76 38.81 -10.66
CA TYR A 708 -33.86 38.79 -11.61
C TYR A 708 -35.10 38.10 -11.05
N LEU A 709 -36.18 38.86 -10.87
CA LEU A 709 -37.49 38.37 -10.45
C LEU A 709 -38.31 37.86 -11.65
N TYR A 710 -38.70 36.59 -11.54
CA TYR A 710 -39.69 35.94 -12.39
C TYR A 710 -40.94 35.62 -11.55
N THR A 711 -42.11 35.87 -12.14
CA THR A 711 -43.43 35.47 -11.65
C THR A 711 -44.22 34.84 -12.80
N ARG A 712 -45.47 34.43 -12.57
CA ARG A 712 -46.37 33.85 -13.60
C ARG A 712 -46.41 34.68 -14.89
N THR A 713 -46.39 36.00 -14.80
CA THR A 713 -46.47 36.93 -15.95
C THR A 713 -45.08 37.27 -16.53
N THR A 714 -44.05 37.38 -15.70
CA THR A 714 -42.69 37.82 -16.11
C THR A 714 -41.75 36.67 -16.52
N GLN A 715 -42.29 35.48 -16.82
CA GLN A 715 -41.50 34.28 -17.19
C GLN A 715 -40.55 34.48 -18.38
N LYS A 716 -40.95 35.27 -19.39
CA LYS A 716 -40.13 35.61 -20.56
C LYS A 716 -39.28 36.86 -20.33
N ASN A 717 -39.88 37.89 -19.73
CA ASN A 717 -39.29 39.21 -19.52
C ASN A 717 -39.19 39.47 -18.01
N PRO A 718 -38.08 39.10 -17.33
CA PRO A 718 -37.94 39.29 -15.89
C PRO A 718 -37.81 40.77 -15.51
N VAL A 719 -38.11 41.06 -14.24
CA VAL A 719 -37.85 42.37 -13.62
C VAL A 719 -36.52 42.29 -12.87
N LEU A 720 -35.60 43.22 -13.16
CA LEU A 720 -34.39 43.39 -12.35
C LEU A 720 -34.77 44.07 -11.02
N LEU A 721 -34.37 43.48 -9.89
CA LEU A 721 -34.54 44.06 -8.56
C LEU A 721 -33.27 44.81 -8.15
N ASP A 722 -33.32 46.14 -8.12
CA ASP A 722 -32.23 46.96 -7.64
C ASP A 722 -32.37 47.22 -6.14
N VAL A 723 -31.59 46.49 -5.34
CA VAL A 723 -31.56 46.60 -3.87
C VAL A 723 -31.08 47.97 -3.34
N ARG A 724 -30.65 48.89 -4.21
CA ARG A 724 -30.37 50.31 -3.86
C ARG A 724 -31.63 51.15 -3.88
N ASN A 725 -32.57 50.86 -4.79
CA ASN A 725 -33.80 51.62 -4.93
C ASN A 725 -34.90 50.93 -4.12
N PHE A 726 -35.31 51.56 -3.00
CA PHE A 726 -36.32 50.96 -2.13
C PHE A 726 -37.61 50.61 -2.89
N GLN A 727 -38.04 51.47 -3.81
CA GLN A 727 -39.26 51.28 -4.62
C GLN A 727 -39.13 50.19 -5.71
N SER A 728 -37.97 49.56 -5.88
CA SER A 728 -37.77 48.54 -6.94
C SER A 728 -38.71 47.34 -6.79
N LEU A 729 -39.12 46.99 -5.56
CA LEU A 729 -40.10 45.93 -5.30
C LEU A 729 -41.54 46.41 -5.52
N ASP A 730 -41.84 47.70 -5.30
CA ASP A 730 -43.17 48.27 -5.56
C ASP A 730 -43.52 48.28 -7.05
N TYR A 731 -42.59 48.70 -7.90
CA TYR A 731 -42.75 48.65 -9.36
C TYR A 731 -42.63 47.22 -9.94
N SER A 732 -42.36 46.22 -9.09
CA SER A 732 -42.27 44.81 -9.50
C SER A 732 -43.58 44.06 -9.34
N THR A 733 -43.69 42.92 -10.03
CA THR A 733 -44.80 41.96 -9.89
C THR A 733 -44.72 41.09 -8.62
N PHE A 734 -43.85 41.41 -7.65
CA PHE A 734 -43.68 40.60 -6.44
C PHE A 734 -44.96 40.56 -5.59
N ASN A 735 -45.38 39.35 -5.20
CA ASN A 735 -46.55 39.13 -4.37
C ASN A 735 -46.15 38.44 -3.04
N PRO A 736 -46.28 39.09 -1.87
CA PRO A 736 -45.87 38.52 -0.58
C PRO A 736 -46.68 37.29 -0.15
N LEU A 737 -47.86 37.06 -0.75
CA LEU A 737 -48.67 35.86 -0.49
C LEU A 737 -48.02 34.58 -1.04
N HIS A 738 -47.23 34.68 -2.11
CA HIS A 738 -46.53 33.54 -2.71
C HIS A 738 -45.28 33.16 -1.90
N GLN A 739 -44.75 31.95 -2.08
CA GLN A 739 -43.44 31.58 -1.52
C GLN A 739 -42.33 32.14 -2.41
N THR A 740 -41.25 32.61 -1.79
CA THR A 740 -40.07 33.12 -2.51
C THR A 740 -39.01 32.02 -2.60
N LYS A 741 -38.64 31.65 -3.84
CA LYS A 741 -37.53 30.75 -4.15
C LYS A 741 -36.35 31.59 -4.65
N ILE A 742 -35.19 31.51 -4.01
CA ILE A 742 -33.93 32.09 -4.51
C ILE A 742 -33.12 30.97 -5.15
N ILE A 743 -32.74 31.12 -6.42
CA ILE A 743 -31.97 30.12 -7.17
C ILE A 743 -30.57 30.65 -7.45
N ILE A 744 -29.56 29.89 -7.04
CA ILE A 744 -28.13 30.19 -7.18
C ILE A 744 -27.51 29.12 -8.08
N HIS A 745 -26.99 29.54 -9.23
CA HIS A 745 -26.31 28.65 -10.18
C HIS A 745 -24.91 28.23 -9.68
N GLY A 746 -24.30 27.27 -10.36
CA GLY A 746 -22.90 26.87 -10.12
C GLY A 746 -21.89 27.72 -10.90
N PHE A 747 -20.61 27.37 -10.79
CA PHE A 747 -19.53 27.95 -11.61
C PHE A 747 -19.83 27.81 -13.12
N GLY A 748 -19.54 28.84 -13.92
CA GLY A 748 -19.84 28.87 -15.35
C GLY A 748 -21.34 28.96 -15.72
N GLY A 749 -22.24 28.98 -14.72
CA GLY A 749 -23.67 29.17 -14.92
C GLY A 749 -24.10 30.63 -15.16
N GLY A 750 -25.40 30.84 -15.31
CA GLY A 750 -26.03 32.16 -15.46
C GLY A 750 -27.56 32.02 -15.55
N ARG A 751 -28.31 33.12 -15.51
CA ARG A 751 -29.79 33.09 -15.36
C ARG A 751 -30.54 32.43 -16.53
N ASN A 752 -29.92 32.39 -17.70
CA ASN A 752 -30.47 31.84 -18.94
C ASN A 752 -29.96 30.41 -19.24
N LEU A 753 -29.19 29.81 -18.34
CA LEU A 753 -28.63 28.46 -18.46
C LEU A 753 -29.31 27.49 -17.49
N ALA A 754 -29.17 26.20 -17.79
CA ALA A 754 -29.53 25.14 -16.84
C ALA A 754 -28.57 25.16 -15.63
N PRO A 755 -29.03 24.84 -14.41
CA PRO A 755 -30.39 24.40 -14.07
C PRO A 755 -31.40 25.53 -13.82
N SER A 756 -30.95 26.79 -13.78
CA SER A 756 -31.76 27.94 -13.32
C SER A 756 -33.02 28.16 -14.15
N THR A 757 -32.93 28.03 -15.47
CA THR A 757 -34.09 28.11 -16.38
C THR A 757 -35.09 26.98 -16.12
N ASP A 758 -34.63 25.75 -15.97
CA ASP A 758 -35.50 24.57 -15.88
C ASP A 758 -36.14 24.41 -14.50
N LEU A 759 -35.44 24.77 -13.42
CA LEU A 759 -36.02 24.90 -12.08
C LEU A 759 -37.16 25.92 -12.08
N ARG A 760 -36.94 27.12 -12.65
CA ARG A 760 -37.97 28.15 -12.83
C ARG A 760 -39.16 27.62 -13.64
N ASN A 761 -38.90 26.93 -14.76
CA ASN A 761 -39.92 26.35 -15.62
C ASN A 761 -40.71 25.21 -14.91
N ALA A 762 -40.10 24.49 -13.97
CA ALA A 762 -40.74 23.45 -13.16
C ALA A 762 -41.66 24.04 -12.08
N TYR A 763 -41.19 25.05 -11.34
CA TYR A 763 -42.01 25.72 -10.31
C TYR A 763 -43.27 26.35 -10.89
N PHE A 764 -43.21 27.02 -12.04
CA PHE A 764 -44.43 27.57 -12.68
C PHE A 764 -45.38 26.50 -13.25
N LYS A 765 -44.94 25.25 -13.43
CA LYS A 765 -45.85 24.11 -13.69
C LYS A 765 -46.56 23.61 -12.44
N ARG A 766 -46.01 23.87 -11.25
CA ARG A 766 -46.58 23.49 -9.95
C ARG A 766 -47.53 24.53 -9.36
N GLY A 767 -47.19 25.83 -9.46
CA GLY A 767 -47.99 26.89 -8.84
C GLY A 767 -47.41 28.29 -9.07
N ASP A 768 -47.88 29.27 -8.29
CA ASP A 768 -47.41 30.65 -8.35
C ASP A 768 -46.38 30.94 -7.25
N TYR A 769 -45.21 31.41 -7.68
CA TYR A 769 -44.02 31.64 -6.85
C TYR A 769 -43.38 32.98 -7.21
N ASN A 770 -42.69 33.60 -6.26
CA ASN A 770 -41.70 34.64 -6.57
C ASN A 770 -40.36 33.91 -6.76
N ILE A 771 -39.87 33.82 -8.00
CA ILE A 771 -38.60 33.13 -8.28
C ILE A 771 -37.55 34.20 -8.58
N ILE A 772 -36.56 34.34 -7.69
CA ILE A 772 -35.44 35.24 -7.89
C ILE A 772 -34.23 34.41 -8.30
N ILE A 773 -33.72 34.62 -9.49
CA ILE A 773 -32.46 34.00 -9.94
C ILE A 773 -31.35 35.02 -9.69
N VAL A 774 -30.33 34.60 -8.95
CA VAL A 774 -29.08 35.35 -8.78
C VAL A 774 -28.21 35.08 -10.00
N ASP A 775 -27.87 36.11 -10.77
CA ASP A 775 -26.89 35.99 -11.85
C ASP A 775 -25.56 36.60 -11.40
N TYR A 776 -24.55 35.74 -11.24
CA TYR A 776 -23.17 36.14 -10.99
C TYR A 776 -22.21 35.55 -12.04
N GLY A 777 -22.73 34.97 -13.13
CA GLY A 777 -21.94 34.42 -14.25
C GLY A 777 -21.18 35.47 -15.06
N SER A 778 -21.44 36.75 -14.81
CA SER A 778 -20.60 37.85 -15.31
C SER A 778 -19.33 38.08 -14.48
N LEU A 779 -19.36 37.73 -13.18
CA LEU A 779 -18.25 37.88 -12.24
C LEU A 779 -17.27 36.68 -12.30
N VAL A 780 -17.82 35.47 -12.44
CA VAL A 780 -17.11 34.19 -12.31
C VAL A 780 -17.13 33.44 -13.64
N ARG A 781 -16.00 33.46 -14.35
CA ARG A 781 -15.85 32.93 -15.72
C ARG A 781 -14.56 32.13 -15.88
N GLU A 782 -14.57 31.11 -16.75
CA GLU A 782 -13.33 30.53 -17.25
C GLU A 782 -12.51 31.62 -17.99
N PRO A 783 -11.18 31.69 -17.81
CA PRO A 783 -10.33 30.75 -17.06
C PRO A 783 -10.00 31.17 -15.61
N CYS A 784 -10.65 32.21 -15.05
CA CYS A 784 -10.32 32.83 -13.76
C CYS A 784 -10.71 31.99 -12.51
N LEU A 785 -10.25 30.74 -12.40
CA LEU A 785 -10.63 29.80 -11.33
C LEU A 785 -10.22 30.26 -9.93
N SER A 786 -9.17 31.09 -9.81
CA SER A 786 -8.69 31.68 -8.55
C SER A 786 -9.77 32.44 -7.76
N GLN A 787 -10.82 32.92 -8.45
CA GLN A 787 -11.96 33.59 -7.83
C GLN A 787 -12.82 32.66 -6.94
N MET A 788 -12.73 31.34 -7.08
CA MET A 788 -13.51 30.39 -6.27
C MET A 788 -13.16 30.43 -4.78
N GLN A 789 -11.99 30.94 -4.40
CA GLN A 789 -11.55 31.00 -2.99
C GLN A 789 -12.26 32.10 -2.16
N TRP A 790 -12.77 33.15 -2.80
CA TRP A 790 -13.35 34.34 -2.15
C TRP A 790 -14.68 34.80 -2.78
N GLY A 791 -14.91 34.53 -4.07
CA GLY A 791 -16.12 34.88 -4.80
C GLY A 791 -17.41 34.34 -4.17
N PRO A 792 -17.46 33.11 -3.61
CA PRO A 792 -18.64 32.60 -2.92
C PRO A 792 -19.07 33.43 -1.70
N ASP A 793 -18.12 33.85 -0.86
CA ASP A 793 -18.36 34.75 0.29
C ASP A 793 -18.76 36.16 -0.19
N PHE A 794 -18.15 36.67 -1.26
CA PHE A 794 -18.58 37.95 -1.82
C PHE A 794 -20.01 37.89 -2.38
N CYS A 795 -20.39 36.78 -3.03
CA CYS A 795 -21.75 36.58 -3.54
C CYS A 795 -22.76 36.43 -2.40
N SER A 796 -22.45 35.68 -1.34
CA SER A 796 -23.36 35.50 -0.21
C SER A 796 -23.63 36.82 0.53
N ARG A 797 -22.64 37.72 0.68
CA ARG A 797 -22.84 39.08 1.21
C ARG A 797 -23.86 39.87 0.41
N CYS A 798 -23.77 39.83 -0.92
CA CYS A 798 -24.70 40.54 -1.80
C CYS A 798 -26.11 39.91 -1.77
N ILE A 799 -26.22 38.58 -1.68
CA ILE A 799 -27.53 37.92 -1.52
C ILE A 799 -28.13 38.19 -0.13
N ALA A 800 -27.32 38.29 0.92
CA ALA A 800 -27.77 38.70 2.26
C ALA A 800 -28.23 40.17 2.31
N GLN A 801 -27.77 41.03 1.38
CA GLN A 801 -28.34 42.36 1.17
C GLN A 801 -29.74 42.27 0.53
N LEU A 802 -29.95 41.41 -0.47
CA LEU A 802 -31.27 41.11 -1.03
C LEU A 802 -32.23 40.55 0.03
N VAL A 803 -31.79 39.61 0.87
CA VAL A 803 -32.63 39.03 1.94
C VAL A 803 -33.02 40.10 2.98
N ARG A 804 -32.10 40.98 3.39
CA ARG A 804 -32.43 42.15 4.23
C ARG A 804 -33.45 43.08 3.58
N TYR A 805 -33.27 43.40 2.30
CA TYR A 805 -34.19 44.24 1.53
C TYR A 805 -35.60 43.63 1.48
N LEU A 806 -35.69 42.33 1.20
CA LEU A 806 -36.96 41.60 1.22
C LEU A 806 -37.57 41.48 2.63
N LYS A 807 -36.78 41.50 3.71
CA LYS A 807 -37.28 41.56 5.10
C LYS A 807 -37.82 42.95 5.48
N SER A 808 -37.16 44.02 5.07
CA SER A 808 -37.48 45.39 5.52
C SER A 808 -38.54 46.10 4.67
N HIS A 809 -38.78 45.65 3.45
CA HIS A 809 -39.76 46.27 2.55
C HIS A 809 -41.21 45.94 2.95
N PRO A 810 -42.17 46.90 2.93
CA PRO A 810 -43.58 46.65 3.29
C PRO A 810 -44.28 45.58 2.43
N ARG A 811 -43.98 45.53 1.13
CA ARG A 811 -44.39 44.44 0.20
C ARG A 811 -43.48 43.21 0.22
N GLY A 812 -42.55 43.14 1.16
CA GLY A 812 -41.54 42.09 1.31
C GLY A 812 -42.06 40.79 1.92
N ILE A 813 -41.15 39.94 2.42
CA ILE A 813 -41.48 38.63 2.97
C ILE A 813 -40.57 38.27 4.15
N SER A 814 -41.12 37.58 5.15
CA SER A 814 -40.33 37.05 6.27
C SER A 814 -39.28 36.05 5.77
N VAL A 815 -38.06 36.15 6.31
CA VAL A 815 -36.91 35.29 5.97
C VAL A 815 -37.23 33.80 6.14
N LYS A 816 -38.10 33.45 7.09
CA LYS A 816 -38.59 32.07 7.33
C LYS A 816 -39.46 31.50 6.19
N ARG A 817 -39.92 32.32 5.25
CA ARG A 817 -40.67 31.91 4.03
C ARG A 817 -39.79 31.90 2.77
N ILE A 818 -38.50 32.20 2.89
CA ILE A 818 -37.54 32.10 1.79
C ILE A 818 -36.98 30.67 1.74
N HIS A 819 -36.97 30.09 0.53
CA HIS A 819 -36.27 28.85 0.22
C HIS A 819 -35.12 29.17 -0.74
N VAL A 820 -33.89 28.85 -0.35
CA VAL A 820 -32.71 29.01 -1.20
C VAL A 820 -32.32 27.66 -1.82
N LEU A 821 -32.10 27.64 -3.13
CA LEU A 821 -31.65 26.46 -3.86
C LEU A 821 -30.30 26.76 -4.50
N GLY A 822 -29.29 26.00 -4.11
CA GLY A 822 -27.92 26.15 -4.61
C GLY A 822 -27.44 24.89 -5.33
N TYR A 823 -26.88 25.04 -6.53
CA TYR A 823 -26.28 23.94 -7.29
C TYR A 823 -24.75 24.02 -7.28
N SER A 824 -24.07 22.91 -6.96
CA SER A 824 -22.61 22.82 -6.90
C SER A 824 -22.05 23.91 -5.96
N VAL A 825 -21.15 24.79 -6.43
CA VAL A 825 -20.68 25.98 -5.69
C VAL A 825 -21.83 26.82 -5.10
N GLY A 826 -22.96 26.91 -5.80
CA GLY A 826 -24.14 27.64 -5.35
C GLY A 826 -24.74 27.12 -4.04
N ALA A 827 -24.50 25.85 -3.69
CA ALA A 827 -24.94 25.27 -2.41
C ALA A 827 -24.14 25.85 -1.23
N HIS A 828 -22.83 26.03 -1.38
CA HIS A 828 -21.99 26.69 -0.39
C HIS A 828 -22.30 28.19 -0.29
N ILE A 829 -22.58 28.85 -1.43
CA ILE A 829 -23.10 30.24 -1.42
C ILE A 829 -24.43 30.32 -0.65
N ALA A 830 -25.31 29.31 -0.75
CA ALA A 830 -26.58 29.28 -0.03
C ALA A 830 -26.39 29.21 1.49
N GLY A 831 -25.45 28.39 1.97
CA GLY A 831 -25.06 28.32 3.39
C GLY A 831 -24.43 29.63 3.88
N LEU A 832 -23.39 30.10 3.18
CA LEU A 832 -22.66 31.34 3.46
C LEU A 832 -23.53 32.62 3.57
N ILE A 833 -24.80 32.61 3.18
CA ILE A 833 -25.74 33.71 3.44
C ILE A 833 -26.06 33.83 4.94
N ALA A 834 -26.13 32.71 5.68
CA ALA A 834 -26.43 32.68 7.11
C ALA A 834 -25.36 33.40 7.94
N ASN A 835 -24.08 33.22 7.58
CA ASN A 835 -22.93 33.97 8.15
C ASN A 835 -23.04 35.50 7.98
N HIS A 836 -23.98 35.97 7.16
CA HIS A 836 -24.26 37.39 6.96
C HIS A 836 -25.67 37.79 7.40
N LEU A 837 -26.39 36.95 8.15
CA LEU A 837 -27.72 37.21 8.72
C LEU A 837 -27.78 36.81 10.22
N PRO A 838 -26.97 37.45 11.10
CA PRO A 838 -26.86 37.03 12.50
C PRO A 838 -28.19 37.06 13.28
N ASP A 839 -29.12 37.94 12.90
CA ASP A 839 -30.43 38.12 13.54
C ASP A 839 -31.57 37.34 12.86
N ASP A 840 -31.32 36.63 11.76
CA ASP A 840 -32.36 36.02 10.90
C ASP A 840 -31.95 34.66 10.32
N LYS A 841 -32.69 33.61 10.65
CA LYS A 841 -32.48 32.28 10.05
C LYS A 841 -33.32 32.05 8.79
N LEU A 842 -32.69 31.53 7.73
CA LEU A 842 -33.35 31.13 6.48
C LEU A 842 -34.40 30.04 6.71
N GLY A 843 -35.50 30.09 5.94
CA GLY A 843 -36.60 29.12 6.05
C GLY A 843 -36.19 27.70 5.65
N ARG A 844 -35.61 27.55 4.45
CA ARG A 844 -35.02 26.31 3.96
C ARG A 844 -33.83 26.58 3.04
N ILE A 845 -32.84 25.70 3.05
CA ILE A 845 -31.82 25.58 1.99
C ILE A 845 -31.93 24.16 1.40
N THR A 846 -31.96 24.04 0.07
CA THR A 846 -31.65 22.77 -0.61
C THR A 846 -30.28 22.87 -1.30
N GLY A 847 -29.36 21.98 -0.92
CA GLY A 847 -28.07 21.78 -1.58
C GLY A 847 -28.15 20.72 -2.67
N LEU A 848 -27.94 21.12 -3.93
CA LEU A 848 -27.93 20.22 -5.09
C LEU A 848 -26.48 19.87 -5.45
N ASP A 849 -26.03 18.70 -4.99
CA ASP A 849 -24.67 18.15 -5.10
C ASP A 849 -23.56 19.17 -4.74
N PRO A 850 -23.43 19.56 -3.44
CA PRO A 850 -22.44 20.56 -3.00
C PRO A 850 -21.01 20.12 -3.35
N THR A 851 -20.22 21.00 -3.96
CA THR A 851 -18.92 20.60 -4.51
C THR A 851 -17.81 20.48 -3.46
N ILE A 852 -16.94 19.48 -3.62
CA ILE A 852 -15.81 19.23 -2.72
C ILE A 852 -14.65 20.22 -2.91
N PHE A 853 -14.54 20.87 -4.09
CA PHE A 853 -13.41 21.74 -4.42
C PHE A 853 -13.39 23.00 -3.55
N PHE A 854 -12.29 23.17 -2.80
CA PHE A 854 -12.05 24.20 -1.77
C PHE A 854 -12.84 24.07 -0.44
N TYR A 855 -13.66 23.03 -0.27
CA TYR A 855 -14.54 22.83 0.90
C TYR A 855 -14.29 21.48 1.62
N MET A 856 -12.99 21.14 1.81
CA MET A 856 -12.56 19.83 2.36
C MET A 856 -12.24 19.81 3.86
N ASN A 857 -12.15 20.98 4.53
CA ASN A 857 -11.59 21.07 5.88
C ASN A 857 -12.62 20.95 7.02
N GLY A 858 -13.89 20.64 6.74
CA GLY A 858 -14.94 20.55 7.76
C GLY A 858 -15.18 21.87 8.49
N ASN A 859 -14.97 22.98 7.79
CA ASN A 859 -15.05 24.32 8.36
C ASN A 859 -16.46 24.88 8.18
N ARG A 860 -17.28 24.73 9.22
CA ARG A 860 -18.65 25.26 9.34
C ARG A 860 -18.81 26.75 8.98
N SER A 861 -17.77 27.56 9.08
CA SER A 861 -17.81 28.97 8.64
C SER A 861 -17.67 29.18 7.12
N ARG A 862 -17.50 28.09 6.34
CA ARG A 862 -17.24 28.12 4.89
C ARG A 862 -18.05 27.09 4.10
N ASP A 863 -18.15 25.88 4.63
CA ASP A 863 -18.88 24.76 4.03
C ASP A 863 -20.40 24.91 4.31
N LEU A 864 -21.29 24.33 3.50
CA LEU A 864 -22.73 24.27 3.82
C LEU A 864 -22.98 23.34 5.02
N ASP A 865 -23.69 23.79 6.06
CA ASP A 865 -24.06 22.91 7.19
C ASP A 865 -25.51 23.09 7.72
N GLU A 866 -25.98 22.12 8.53
CA GLU A 866 -27.36 22.11 9.04
C GLU A 866 -27.76 23.37 9.83
N THR A 867 -26.77 24.07 10.41
CA THR A 867 -26.97 25.29 11.19
C THR A 867 -27.25 26.53 10.34
N ASP A 868 -27.13 26.50 9.01
CA ASP A 868 -27.40 27.65 8.13
C ASP A 868 -28.89 28.03 8.02
N ALA A 869 -29.82 27.07 8.15
CA ALA A 869 -31.26 27.32 8.00
C ALA A 869 -32.12 26.59 9.05
N HIS A 870 -33.42 26.89 9.10
CA HIS A 870 -34.39 26.12 9.91
C HIS A 870 -34.57 24.68 9.40
N PHE A 871 -34.34 24.46 8.09
CA PHE A 871 -34.22 23.14 7.49
C PHE A 871 -33.20 23.19 6.35
N VAL A 872 -32.35 22.17 6.24
CA VAL A 872 -31.32 22.04 5.20
C VAL A 872 -31.42 20.63 4.65
N ASP A 873 -31.72 20.47 3.38
CA ASP A 873 -31.72 19.15 2.73
C ASP A 873 -30.72 19.10 1.56
N VAL A 874 -29.94 18.02 1.50
CA VAL A 874 -28.83 17.89 0.55
C VAL A 874 -29.03 16.64 -0.29
N ILE A 875 -28.81 16.74 -1.59
CA ILE A 875 -28.96 15.63 -2.53
C ILE A 875 -27.61 15.39 -3.20
N HIS A 876 -27.06 14.19 -2.98
CA HIS A 876 -25.75 13.75 -3.43
C HIS A 876 -25.88 12.85 -4.66
N THR A 877 -25.16 13.19 -5.74
CA THR A 877 -25.14 12.41 -6.99
C THR A 877 -23.74 12.09 -7.54
N GLY A 878 -22.76 12.95 -7.27
CA GLY A 878 -21.33 12.76 -7.60
C GLY A 878 -20.42 12.84 -6.37
N ALA A 879 -20.94 12.43 -5.21
CA ALA A 879 -20.25 12.47 -3.92
C ALA A 879 -18.90 11.72 -3.97
N GLY A 880 -17.87 12.40 -3.46
CA GLY A 880 -16.52 11.90 -3.38
C GLY A 880 -15.67 12.03 -4.64
N ILE A 881 -16.19 12.64 -5.70
CA ILE A 881 -15.43 12.86 -6.95
C ILE A 881 -15.57 14.31 -7.44
N LEU A 882 -16.79 14.86 -7.46
CA LEU A 882 -17.04 16.29 -7.66
C LEU A 882 -17.88 16.90 -6.52
N GLY A 883 -18.73 16.09 -5.87
CA GLY A 883 -19.52 16.43 -4.68
C GLY A 883 -18.86 16.04 -3.35
N GLN A 884 -19.33 16.58 -2.23
CA GLN A 884 -18.83 16.31 -0.88
C GLN A 884 -19.21 14.88 -0.39
N TRP A 885 -18.41 14.29 0.50
CA TRP A 885 -18.63 12.91 1.02
C TRP A 885 -19.63 12.85 2.19
N GLY A 886 -19.49 13.78 3.13
CA GLY A 886 -20.19 13.72 4.43
C GLY A 886 -21.65 14.18 4.34
N PRO A 887 -22.44 13.93 5.40
CA PRO A 887 -23.71 14.60 5.56
C PRO A 887 -23.47 16.09 5.82
N ASN A 888 -24.15 16.94 5.05
CA ASN A 888 -24.07 18.41 5.12
C ASN A 888 -25.41 19.04 5.51
N GLY A 889 -26.50 18.28 5.52
CA GLY A 889 -27.83 18.75 5.83
C GLY A 889 -28.35 18.29 7.18
N HIS A 890 -29.55 18.76 7.48
CA HIS A 890 -30.43 18.09 8.44
C HIS A 890 -30.89 16.73 7.88
N ALA A 891 -31.10 16.64 6.55
CA ALA A 891 -31.41 15.40 5.84
C ALA A 891 -30.59 15.28 4.55
N ASP A 892 -29.87 14.17 4.38
CA ASP A 892 -28.98 13.91 3.25
C ASP A 892 -29.45 12.71 2.43
N PHE A 893 -29.59 12.90 1.11
CA PHE A 893 -30.12 11.92 0.17
C PHE A 893 -29.05 11.45 -0.83
N TYR A 894 -28.59 10.20 -0.68
CA TYR A 894 -27.57 9.60 -1.54
C TYR A 894 -28.23 8.82 -2.70
N VAL A 895 -28.36 9.48 -3.85
CA VAL A 895 -29.10 8.94 -5.00
C VAL A 895 -28.27 7.85 -5.69
N ASN A 896 -28.83 6.64 -5.80
CA ASN A 896 -28.15 5.42 -6.27
C ASN A 896 -26.85 5.09 -5.51
N GLY A 897 -26.78 5.47 -4.22
CA GLY A 897 -25.56 5.36 -3.41
C GLY A 897 -24.65 6.60 -3.45
N GLY A 898 -25.02 7.61 -4.24
CA GLY A 898 -24.46 8.97 -4.17
C GLY A 898 -23.32 9.29 -5.12
N SER A 899 -22.74 8.31 -5.83
CA SER A 899 -21.50 8.51 -6.62
C SER A 899 -21.57 8.08 -8.10
N SER A 900 -22.60 7.37 -8.54
CA SER A 900 -22.77 6.93 -9.94
C SER A 900 -24.24 6.85 -10.32
N GLN A 901 -24.61 7.42 -11.46
CA GLN A 901 -25.99 7.67 -11.84
C GLN A 901 -26.45 6.89 -13.08
N PRO A 902 -27.59 6.18 -13.02
CA PRO A 902 -28.16 5.47 -14.16
C PRO A 902 -28.25 6.34 -15.42
N GLY A 903 -27.58 5.89 -16.48
CA GLY A 903 -27.53 6.58 -17.77
C GLY A 903 -26.45 7.65 -17.93
N CYS A 904 -25.42 7.70 -17.07
CA CYS A 904 -24.23 8.56 -17.25
C CYS A 904 -22.99 7.87 -17.82
N ALA A 905 -22.98 6.54 -17.95
CA ALA A 905 -21.89 5.81 -18.59
C ALA A 905 -21.67 6.31 -20.04
N THR A 906 -20.55 7.01 -20.24
CA THR A 906 -20.13 7.61 -21.51
C THR A 906 -18.66 7.28 -21.80
N THR A 907 -18.18 7.52 -23.02
CA THR A 907 -16.84 7.14 -23.49
C THR A 907 -15.68 7.98 -22.91
N SER A 908 -15.89 8.60 -21.76
CA SER A 908 -14.87 9.34 -21.02
C SER A 908 -15.23 9.40 -19.55
N ILE A 909 -14.27 9.09 -18.67
CA ILE A 909 -14.41 9.29 -17.22
C ILE A 909 -14.84 10.73 -16.90
N LEU A 910 -14.21 11.76 -17.48
CA LEU A 910 -14.53 13.16 -17.15
C LEU A 910 -15.97 13.53 -17.53
N GLN A 911 -16.46 13.01 -18.66
CA GLN A 911 -17.84 13.24 -19.12
C GLN A 911 -18.85 12.44 -18.27
N THR A 912 -18.49 11.23 -17.85
CA THR A 912 -19.29 10.41 -16.93
C THR A 912 -19.43 11.09 -15.58
N LEU A 913 -18.33 11.53 -14.96
CA LEU A 913 -18.32 12.25 -13.69
C LEU A 913 -19.06 13.59 -13.75
N SER A 914 -18.91 14.34 -14.85
CA SER A 914 -19.68 15.57 -15.08
C SER A 914 -21.18 15.28 -15.25
N CYS A 915 -21.55 14.15 -15.87
CA CYS A 915 -22.93 13.69 -15.95
C CYS A 915 -23.46 13.28 -14.57
N ASP A 916 -22.71 12.51 -13.78
CA ASP A 916 -23.09 12.07 -12.44
C ASP A 916 -23.33 13.27 -11.52
N HIS A 917 -22.46 14.28 -11.57
CA HIS A 917 -22.63 15.53 -10.82
C HIS A 917 -23.80 16.40 -11.29
N THR A 918 -24.05 16.48 -12.61
CA THR A 918 -25.16 17.28 -13.14
C THR A 918 -26.53 16.61 -12.95
N LYS A 919 -26.59 15.29 -12.74
CA LYS A 919 -27.83 14.50 -12.58
C LYS A 919 -28.71 14.89 -11.40
N VAL A 920 -28.17 15.52 -10.34
CA VAL A 920 -29.01 16.10 -9.27
C VAL A 920 -30.08 17.04 -9.84
N THR A 921 -29.75 17.77 -10.91
CA THR A 921 -30.63 18.80 -11.45
C THR A 921 -31.90 18.23 -12.11
N PRO A 922 -31.86 17.27 -13.08
CA PRO A 922 -33.08 16.65 -13.60
C PRO A 922 -33.86 15.84 -12.56
N TYR A 923 -33.20 15.25 -11.55
CA TYR A 923 -33.91 14.58 -10.45
C TYR A 923 -34.73 15.58 -9.63
N TYR A 924 -34.14 16.70 -9.21
CA TYR A 924 -34.86 17.72 -8.45
C TYR A 924 -35.96 18.40 -9.28
N ILE A 925 -35.68 18.71 -10.55
CA ILE A 925 -36.66 19.25 -11.51
C ILE A 925 -37.86 18.31 -11.68
N GLU A 926 -37.63 16.99 -11.68
CA GLU A 926 -38.73 16.02 -11.67
C GLU A 926 -39.44 15.96 -10.32
N SER A 927 -38.73 16.09 -9.19
CA SER A 927 -39.33 16.08 -7.85
C SER A 927 -40.41 17.15 -7.65
N ILE A 928 -40.21 18.35 -8.22
CA ILE A 928 -41.17 19.46 -8.15
C ILE A 928 -42.52 19.10 -8.80
N THR A 929 -42.52 18.22 -9.82
CA THR A 929 -43.67 18.01 -10.72
C THR A 929 -44.17 16.56 -10.82
N THR A 930 -43.49 15.60 -10.20
CA THR A 930 -43.88 14.18 -10.23
C THR A 930 -45.05 13.90 -9.28
N LYS A 931 -45.96 13.03 -9.70
CA LYS A 931 -47.01 12.45 -8.84
C LYS A 931 -46.62 11.09 -8.24
N VAL A 932 -45.44 10.59 -8.60
CA VAL A 932 -44.95 9.25 -8.25
C VAL A 932 -43.99 9.32 -7.04
N GLY A 933 -43.16 10.36 -6.99
CA GLY A 933 -42.26 10.64 -5.87
C GLY A 933 -40.93 9.89 -5.94
N PHE A 934 -39.88 10.54 -5.44
CA PHE A 934 -38.58 9.93 -5.18
C PHE A 934 -38.57 9.45 -3.72
N TRP A 935 -38.91 8.19 -3.51
CA TRP A 935 -38.99 7.60 -2.18
C TRP A 935 -37.63 7.05 -1.75
N ALA A 936 -37.18 7.48 -0.57
CA ALA A 936 -35.88 7.14 0.01
C ALA A 936 -36.05 6.48 1.37
N ALA A 937 -35.16 5.53 1.68
CA ALA A 937 -35.13 4.77 2.91
C ALA A 937 -33.99 5.26 3.82
N PRO A 938 -34.21 5.43 5.13
CA PRO A 938 -33.11 5.67 6.07
C PRO A 938 -32.24 4.42 6.16
N CYS A 939 -30.91 4.59 6.17
CA CYS A 939 -30.00 3.47 6.45
C CYS A 939 -28.66 3.93 7.02
N ALA A 940 -28.04 3.09 7.85
CA ALA A 940 -26.87 3.44 8.65
C ALA A 940 -25.59 3.74 7.83
N ASN A 941 -25.45 3.15 6.64
CA ASN A 941 -24.33 3.39 5.73
C ASN A 941 -24.62 2.83 4.31
N LEU A 942 -23.79 3.22 3.35
CA LEU A 942 -23.86 2.80 1.95
C LEU A 942 -23.71 1.28 1.76
N PHE A 943 -22.90 0.60 2.57
CA PHE A 943 -22.70 -0.85 2.44
C PHE A 943 -23.99 -1.61 2.72
N SER A 944 -24.68 -1.31 3.84
CA SER A 944 -25.99 -1.90 4.17
C SER A 944 -27.07 -1.63 3.13
N TYR A 945 -26.97 -0.50 2.41
CA TYR A 945 -27.86 -0.19 1.28
C TYR A 945 -27.56 -1.04 0.05
N LEU A 946 -26.29 -1.16 -0.33
CA LEU A 946 -25.86 -1.97 -1.48
C LEU A 946 -26.04 -3.49 -1.27
N THR A 947 -25.95 -3.98 -0.03
CA THR A 947 -26.27 -5.39 0.31
C THR A 947 -27.77 -5.66 0.48
N GLY A 948 -28.62 -4.63 0.45
CA GLY A 948 -30.07 -4.76 0.66
C GLY A 948 -30.46 -5.11 2.09
N TRP A 949 -29.60 -4.84 3.08
CA TRP A 949 -29.85 -5.16 4.49
C TRP A 949 -30.69 -4.09 5.22
N CYS A 950 -30.89 -2.92 4.63
CA CYS A 950 -31.84 -1.92 5.12
C CYS A 950 -33.28 -2.47 5.00
N SER A 951 -33.95 -2.70 6.13
CA SER A 951 -35.38 -3.12 6.19
C SER A 951 -36.27 -2.02 6.80
N PRO A 952 -36.47 -0.89 6.11
CA PRO A 952 -37.29 0.23 6.60
C PRO A 952 -38.77 -0.15 6.68
N LYS A 953 -39.46 0.33 7.72
CA LYS A 953 -40.92 0.22 7.81
C LYS A 953 -41.60 1.14 6.78
N ASN A 954 -42.85 0.85 6.43
CA ASN A 954 -43.62 1.66 5.48
C ASN A 954 -43.77 3.14 5.90
N GLU A 955 -43.68 3.43 7.20
CA GLU A 955 -43.77 4.77 7.79
C GLU A 955 -42.43 5.53 7.81
N GLU A 956 -41.31 4.84 7.55
CA GLU A 956 -39.95 5.39 7.58
C GLU A 956 -39.49 5.88 6.19
N TRP A 957 -40.29 5.65 5.13
CA TRP A 957 -39.99 6.10 3.76
C TRP A 957 -40.26 7.59 3.57
N LEU A 958 -39.24 8.32 3.12
CA LEU A 958 -39.28 9.77 2.96
C LEU A 958 -39.31 10.18 1.48
N LEU A 959 -39.99 11.28 1.15
CA LEU A 959 -39.91 11.91 -0.16
C LEU A 959 -38.68 12.82 -0.24
N MET A 960 -37.85 12.61 -1.26
CA MET A 960 -36.74 13.50 -1.64
C MET A 960 -37.23 14.57 -2.63
N GLY A 961 -36.95 15.84 -2.34
CA GLY A 961 -37.08 16.95 -3.29
C GLY A 961 -37.83 18.15 -2.74
N GLU A 962 -38.57 18.88 -3.57
CA GLU A 962 -39.40 20.02 -3.10
C GLU A 962 -40.34 19.61 -1.95
N ASP A 963 -40.90 18.40 -2.00
CA ASP A 963 -41.83 17.86 -0.98
C ASP A 963 -41.16 17.21 0.24
N THR A 964 -39.84 17.35 0.46
CA THR A 964 -39.17 16.88 1.68
C THR A 964 -39.80 17.52 2.94
N PRO A 965 -40.32 16.75 3.92
CA PRO A 965 -40.80 17.27 5.19
C PRO A 965 -39.71 17.99 5.99
N HIS A 966 -39.98 19.19 6.51
CA HIS A 966 -38.98 19.98 7.26
C HIS A 966 -38.55 19.35 8.60
N THR A 967 -39.27 18.33 9.06
CA THR A 967 -38.96 17.50 10.23
C THR A 967 -38.01 16.32 9.92
N ALA A 968 -37.73 16.04 8.64
CA ALA A 968 -36.82 14.97 8.24
C ALA A 968 -35.43 15.15 8.86
N ARG A 969 -34.85 14.08 9.41
CA ARG A 969 -33.49 14.08 9.96
C ARG A 969 -32.74 12.80 9.59
N GLY A 970 -31.44 12.90 9.30
CA GLY A 970 -30.54 11.75 9.04
C GLY A 970 -30.28 11.44 7.56
N ILE A 971 -29.71 10.25 7.31
CA ILE A 971 -29.19 9.82 6.00
C ILE A 971 -30.15 8.85 5.31
N TYR A 972 -30.48 9.14 4.05
CA TYR A 972 -31.45 8.41 3.24
C TYR A 972 -30.85 7.96 1.89
N TYR A 973 -31.26 6.80 1.40
CA TYR A 973 -30.81 6.21 0.13
C TYR A 973 -32.01 5.85 -0.77
N LEU A 974 -31.85 6.00 -2.09
CA LEU A 974 -32.89 5.73 -3.08
C LEU A 974 -32.32 5.32 -4.43
N SER A 975 -33.12 4.63 -5.26
CA SER A 975 -32.75 4.28 -6.64
C SER A 975 -33.60 5.03 -7.66
N THR A 976 -33.02 5.36 -8.82
CA THR A 976 -33.73 6.01 -9.94
C THR A 976 -33.72 5.15 -11.20
N ASN A 977 -34.48 5.54 -12.23
CA ASN A 977 -34.38 4.97 -13.58
C ASN A 977 -33.26 5.63 -14.39
N ALA A 978 -32.76 4.98 -15.43
CA ALA A 978 -31.74 5.56 -16.33
C ALA A 978 -32.25 6.67 -17.27
N ARG A 979 -33.58 6.75 -17.46
CA ARG A 979 -34.26 7.71 -18.34
C ARG A 979 -35.52 8.22 -17.64
N LYS A 980 -36.01 9.39 -18.07
CA LYS A 980 -37.24 10.02 -17.59
C LYS A 980 -38.48 9.15 -17.89
N PRO A 981 -39.44 8.95 -16.95
CA PRO A 981 -39.47 9.40 -15.56
C PRO A 981 -38.39 8.71 -14.71
N TYR A 982 -37.59 9.52 -14.02
CA TYR A 982 -36.52 9.06 -13.15
C TYR A 982 -37.05 8.51 -11.80
N ALA A 983 -38.18 9.02 -11.33
CA ALA A 983 -38.87 8.59 -10.11
C ALA A 983 -39.46 7.18 -10.26
N ARG A 984 -39.22 6.31 -9.27
CA ARG A 984 -39.68 4.90 -9.26
C ARG A 984 -40.93 4.63 -8.44
N GLY A 985 -41.34 5.55 -7.58
CA GLY A 985 -42.49 5.38 -6.67
C GLY A 985 -42.14 4.58 -5.41
N LEU A 986 -43.12 4.45 -4.51
CA LEU A 986 -42.94 3.73 -3.24
C LEU A 986 -42.76 2.22 -3.52
N PRO A 987 -41.61 1.61 -3.20
CA PRO A 987 -41.41 0.18 -3.43
C PRO A 987 -42.33 -0.62 -2.51
N GLY A 988 -43.08 -1.57 -3.08
CA GLY A 988 -43.93 -2.51 -2.34
C GLY A 988 -45.44 -2.40 -2.59
N LYS A 989 -45.93 -1.35 -3.26
CA LYS A 989 -47.33 -1.28 -3.72
C LYS A 989 -47.42 -1.25 -5.25
N ASN A 990 -48.21 -2.18 -5.80
CA ASN A 990 -48.58 -2.32 -7.22
C ASN A 990 -47.45 -2.72 -8.20
N GLN A 991 -46.91 -3.94 -8.09
CA GLN A 991 -46.31 -4.67 -9.23
C GLN A 991 -47.17 -5.83 -9.76
N THR A 992 -48.39 -5.99 -9.24
CA THR A 992 -49.39 -6.93 -9.74
C THR A 992 -50.22 -6.32 -10.88
N LEU A 993 -49.70 -6.33 -12.12
CA LEU A 993 -50.48 -6.48 -13.37
C LEU A 993 -49.59 -6.50 -14.65
N LYS A 994 -49.49 -7.67 -15.30
CA LYS A 994 -49.24 -7.91 -16.74
C LYS A 994 -47.96 -7.33 -17.40
N ASN A 995 -46.82 -8.04 -17.28
CA ASN A 995 -46.17 -8.70 -18.44
C ASN A 995 -44.89 -9.48 -18.05
N PRO A 996 -44.85 -10.83 -18.13
CA PRO A 996 -43.71 -11.65 -17.70
C PRO A 996 -42.60 -11.80 -18.76
N LYS A 997 -42.26 -10.73 -19.51
CA LYS A 997 -41.26 -10.76 -20.60
C LYS A 997 -40.29 -9.57 -20.65
N GLN A 998 -40.14 -8.82 -19.57
CA GLN A 998 -39.02 -7.87 -19.41
C GLN A 998 -38.32 -8.04 -18.07
N LEU A 999 -37.35 -8.95 -18.04
CA LEU A 999 -36.28 -9.00 -17.05
C LEU A 999 -34.96 -8.61 -17.75
N PRO A 1000 -34.46 -7.38 -17.58
CA PRO A 1000 -33.08 -7.03 -17.90
C PRO A 1000 -32.23 -6.95 -16.64
N TYR A 1001 -31.10 -7.66 -16.64
CA TYR A 1001 -29.93 -7.44 -15.77
C TYR A 1001 -30.14 -7.40 -14.25
N ARG A 1002 -29.81 -8.52 -13.60
CA ARG A 1002 -29.16 -8.48 -12.28
C ARG A 1002 -27.93 -7.58 -12.36
N GLN A 1003 -27.70 -6.80 -11.31
CA GLN A 1003 -26.57 -5.88 -11.22
C GLN A 1003 -25.23 -6.63 -11.18
N TYR A 1004 -24.27 -6.05 -11.90
CA TYR A 1004 -22.83 -6.19 -11.77
C TYR A 1004 -22.25 -4.77 -11.88
#